data_AF-A0A520QZ57-F1
#
_entry.id   AF-A0A520QZ57-F1
#
_cell.length_a   1.000
_cell.length_b   1.000
_cell.length_c   1.000
_cell.angle_alpha   90.00
_cell.angle_beta   90.00
_cell.angle_gamma   90.00
#
_symmetry.space_group_name_H-M   'P 1'
#
loop_
_entity.id
_entity.type
_entity.pdbx_description
1 polymer ?
#
loop_
_entity_poly.entity_id
_entity_poly.type
_entity_poly.pdbx_seq_one_letter_code
_entity_poly.pdbx_strand_id
1 'polypeptide(L)'
;MGAASARSRSSRETPRCRASSMKRRSRRWCRICSDVPSERSTWPQWASTRRSRGASRASIRGAHLATSLARAGRQTSPSSCQKRCGVETSVPSQQAEAGAGRTAARARRATKRRRCMRGAFASPVRGASTGVSGGRRLGGATAPWADEHTKTGRAACSGATRWHNPAVRWRFWIDRGGTFTDCIGLSPEGELRVTKVLSSDEAPLIGIRRLLGLEDDAAIPPCAVRMGTTLATNALLERRGEPCALVITEGFEDLPEIGDQTRPELFALNVVKPPPLAAKRIGVPARATPTGEILARGGFLSLEGIRSVAVTVLHGPRAPELERELGALARAAGAEHVSLSHEVDAEQGLLARADTTVADAYLTPLLSAYVGRLEDALPGSALSIMQSSGSLTDAHAFRGRNAVLSGPAGGVVALGWIAARHGVDRAIGFDMGGTSTDVCRWDGQLDKTYETRVAGVRLRAPMMAIHTVAAGGGSLCRFDGRRLSVGPESAGAEPGPLCYGRPEATEPTLTDVNVALGRLPADRFPFPLDEAKPRASLEALAARVGIPWDEVAAGFFRIGVENMAEAVRRVTVARGHDARDHALVVFGGAGGQHACAVARRLGIRTVLSHPLAGVLSAFGMGVADEGWHGEVDARGVTVEPGTLAGLEARFAELEAQGR
;
A
#
# COMPACT_ATOMS: atom_id res chain seq x y z
N MET A 1 27.54 -42.80 38.96
CA MET A 1 28.49 -43.67 39.70
C MET A 1 29.83 -43.60 38.98
N GLY A 2 30.99 -43.71 39.65
CA GLY A 2 32.26 -43.35 39.01
C GLY A 2 33.51 -44.05 39.52
N ALA A 3 34.64 -43.41 39.25
CA ALA A 3 36.02 -43.65 39.72
C ALA A 3 36.91 -44.67 38.98
N ALA A 4 38.22 -44.39 39.10
CA ALA A 4 39.42 -45.11 38.64
C ALA A 4 39.72 -45.18 37.12
N SER A 5 40.96 -45.13 36.60
CA SER A 5 42.22 -44.38 36.87
C SER A 5 43.41 -45.19 36.30
N ALA A 6 44.24 -44.64 35.43
CA ALA A 6 45.58 -45.17 35.08
C ALA A 6 46.50 -44.08 34.53
N ARG A 7 47.83 -44.32 34.49
CA ARG A 7 48.89 -43.28 34.41
C ARG A 7 49.90 -43.50 33.27
N SER A 8 50.45 -42.41 32.71
CA SER A 8 51.90 -42.14 32.43
C SER A 8 52.02 -40.88 31.54
N ARG A 9 52.75 -39.81 31.92
CA ARG A 9 54.20 -39.56 31.76
C ARG A 9 54.67 -39.70 30.29
N SER A 10 55.34 -38.73 29.65
CA SER A 10 56.32 -37.75 30.19
C SER A 10 56.54 -36.51 29.28
N SER A 11 57.25 -35.48 29.79
CA SER A 11 58.17 -34.51 29.12
C SER A 11 58.07 -34.29 27.59
N ARG A 12 58.21 -33.10 26.98
CA ARG A 12 58.82 -31.80 27.37
C ARG A 12 58.53 -30.79 26.22
N GLU A 13 58.71 -29.46 26.28
CA GLU A 13 59.00 -28.46 27.34
C GLU A 13 58.39 -27.11 26.87
N THR A 14 58.97 -25.95 27.22
CA THR A 14 58.79 -24.65 26.52
C THR A 14 60.14 -23.95 26.40
N PRO A 15 60.29 -22.91 25.56
CA PRO A 15 60.46 -21.61 26.22
C PRO A 15 59.67 -20.45 25.61
N ARG A 16 59.46 -19.42 26.44
CA ARG A 16 58.73 -18.17 26.13
C ARG A 16 59.67 -17.04 25.70
N CYS A 17 59.10 -16.15 24.87
CA CYS A 17 59.30 -14.69 24.86
C CYS A 17 60.70 -14.09 24.63
N ARG A 18 60.76 -13.10 23.70
CA ARG A 18 60.93 -11.69 24.09
C ARG A 18 60.43 -10.71 23.01
N ALA A 19 60.21 -9.48 23.43
CA ALA A 19 59.51 -8.43 22.67
C ALA A 19 60.45 -7.62 21.76
N SER A 20 59.87 -6.88 20.80
CA SER A 20 60.26 -5.48 20.57
C SER A 20 59.16 -4.68 19.85
N SER A 21 59.09 -3.39 20.17
CA SER A 21 58.19 -2.39 19.57
C SER A 21 58.89 -1.61 18.46
N MET A 22 58.21 -1.24 17.37
CA MET A 22 58.67 -0.11 16.55
C MET A 22 57.61 0.66 15.73
N LYS A 23 57.34 1.88 16.22
CA LYS A 23 57.25 3.17 15.51
C LYS A 23 56.45 3.31 14.19
N ARG A 24 55.43 4.17 14.29
CA ARG A 24 54.95 5.17 13.30
C ARG A 24 55.88 5.43 12.10
N ARG A 25 55.28 5.50 10.89
CA ARG A 25 55.70 6.46 9.86
C ARG A 25 54.49 7.16 9.22
N SER A 26 54.66 8.45 8.97
CA SER A 26 53.73 9.33 8.27
C SER A 26 54.43 9.92 7.03
N ARG A 27 53.65 10.18 5.97
CA ARG A 27 53.83 11.17 4.87
C ARG A 27 52.91 10.70 3.71
N ARG A 28 51.86 11.45 3.38
CA ARG A 28 51.79 12.69 2.56
C ARG A 28 51.86 12.45 1.05
N TRP A 29 50.78 12.87 0.39
CA TRP A 29 50.70 13.47 -0.96
C TRP A 29 51.01 12.60 -2.18
N CYS A 30 50.00 12.41 -3.03
CA CYS A 30 50.11 12.79 -4.44
C CYS A 30 48.76 13.28 -4.98
N ARG A 31 48.76 14.43 -5.67
CA ARG A 31 47.71 14.91 -6.59
C ARG A 31 48.35 14.94 -7.97
N ILE A 32 47.65 14.45 -8.99
CA ILE A 32 47.81 14.71 -10.45
C ILE A 32 46.52 14.12 -11.05
N CYS A 33 45.59 14.95 -11.53
CA CYS A 33 45.33 15.28 -12.95
C CYS A 33 44.92 14.06 -13.80
N SER A 34 44.04 14.10 -14.81
CA SER A 34 43.02 15.01 -15.36
C SER A 34 42.74 14.45 -16.77
N ASP A 35 41.47 14.37 -17.20
CA ASP A 35 41.02 14.15 -18.60
C ASP A 35 41.43 12.79 -19.25
N VAL A 36 40.83 12.18 -20.29
CA VAL A 36 39.74 12.43 -21.27
C VAL A 36 39.14 11.02 -21.65
N PRO A 37 38.30 10.79 -22.69
CA PRO A 37 37.10 11.46 -23.19
C PRO A 37 35.84 10.55 -23.16
N SER A 38 34.71 11.09 -23.62
CA SER A 38 33.49 10.35 -23.98
C SER A 38 33.58 9.65 -25.35
N GLU A 39 33.06 8.43 -25.48
CA GLU A 39 32.71 7.84 -26.78
C GLU A 39 31.21 7.57 -26.91
N ARG A 40 30.67 7.84 -28.11
CA ARG A 40 29.30 7.53 -28.50
C ARG A 40 29.29 6.19 -29.22
N SER A 41 28.61 5.17 -28.70
CA SER A 41 28.38 3.92 -29.43
C SER A 41 27.08 3.97 -30.22
N THR A 42 27.19 3.73 -31.53
CA THR A 42 26.07 3.63 -32.48
C THR A 42 25.43 2.24 -32.42
N TRP A 43 24.10 2.19 -32.37
CA TRP A 43 23.32 0.94 -32.42
C TRP A 43 23.20 0.39 -33.86
N PRO A 44 23.53 -0.89 -34.13
CA PRO A 44 23.20 -1.52 -35.41
C PRO A 44 21.73 -1.98 -35.47
N GLN A 45 21.09 -1.69 -36.60
CA GLN A 45 19.75 -2.16 -36.94
C GLN A 45 19.75 -3.69 -37.21
N TRP A 46 18.75 -4.41 -36.70
CA TRP A 46 18.51 -5.81 -37.09
C TRP A 46 17.57 -5.88 -38.28
N ALA A 47 18.13 -6.14 -39.46
CA ALA A 47 17.37 -6.40 -40.69
C ALA A 47 16.91 -7.87 -40.75
N SER A 48 15.72 -8.09 -41.29
CA SER A 48 15.12 -9.42 -41.44
C SER A 48 15.62 -10.14 -42.69
N THR A 49 15.97 -11.42 -42.55
CA THR A 49 16.18 -12.32 -43.70
C THR A 49 15.40 -13.62 -43.55
N ARG A 50 14.33 -13.75 -44.35
CA ARG A 50 13.71 -15.06 -44.65
C ARG A 50 14.71 -15.91 -45.44
N ARG A 51 14.93 -17.17 -45.05
CA ARG A 51 15.27 -18.24 -46.00
C ARG A 51 14.53 -19.52 -45.67
N SER A 52 13.76 -19.97 -46.66
CA SER A 52 13.15 -21.29 -46.73
C SER A 52 14.19 -22.37 -47.04
N ARG A 53 14.06 -23.55 -46.42
CA ARG A 53 14.40 -24.86 -47.01
C ARG A 53 13.67 -25.94 -46.21
N GLY A 54 13.16 -26.96 -46.88
CA GLY A 54 12.33 -27.99 -46.27
C GLY A 54 12.90 -29.40 -46.42
N ALA A 55 12.19 -30.33 -45.79
CA ALA A 55 12.18 -31.77 -46.00
C ALA A 55 13.47 -32.59 -45.73
N SER A 56 13.40 -33.43 -44.69
CA SER A 56 13.70 -34.86 -44.82
C SER A 56 12.90 -35.69 -43.82
N ARG A 57 12.40 -36.86 -44.25
CA ARG A 57 11.59 -37.79 -43.45
C ARG A 57 12.48 -38.67 -42.55
N ALA A 58 11.93 -39.13 -41.43
CA ALA A 58 12.25 -40.44 -40.84
C ALA A 58 11.00 -41.02 -40.16
N SER A 59 10.82 -42.33 -40.22
CA SER A 59 9.62 -43.05 -39.76
C SER A 59 9.99 -44.36 -39.05
N ILE A 60 9.23 -44.75 -38.02
CA ILE A 60 8.95 -46.12 -37.51
C ILE A 60 7.88 -45.92 -36.42
N ARG A 61 6.60 -46.34 -36.53
CA ARG A 61 5.96 -47.67 -36.58
C ARG A 61 5.79 -48.39 -35.22
N GLY A 62 4.53 -48.70 -34.88
CA GLY A 62 4.09 -49.62 -33.81
C GLY A 62 3.24 -48.92 -32.72
N ALA A 63 2.10 -49.45 -32.26
CA ALA A 63 1.29 -50.59 -32.73
C ALA A 63 -0.20 -50.45 -32.28
N HIS A 64 -1.04 -51.36 -32.79
CA HIS A 64 -2.50 -51.41 -32.67
C HIS A 64 -3.09 -51.42 -31.24
N LEU A 65 -4.30 -50.87 -31.10
CA LEU A 65 -5.48 -51.67 -30.75
C LEU A 65 -6.77 -51.02 -31.29
N ALA A 66 -7.69 -51.83 -31.78
CA ALA A 66 -8.96 -51.39 -32.35
C ALA A 66 -10.05 -52.40 -31.99
N THR A 67 -11.26 -51.91 -31.70
CA THR A 67 -12.47 -52.74 -31.71
C THR A 67 -13.61 -51.96 -32.38
N SER A 68 -14.29 -52.63 -33.30
CA SER A 68 -15.45 -52.17 -34.09
C SER A 68 -16.75 -52.25 -33.24
N LEU A 69 -17.92 -51.72 -33.62
CA LEU A 69 -18.75 -51.88 -34.84
C LEU A 69 -19.72 -50.65 -34.95
N ALA A 70 -19.98 -50.04 -36.13
CA ALA A 70 -21.02 -50.41 -37.14
C ALA A 70 -22.47 -50.44 -36.60
N ARG A 71 -23.58 -50.10 -37.30
CA ARG A 71 -23.93 -49.60 -38.67
C ARG A 71 -25.43 -49.15 -38.63
N ALA A 72 -26.05 -48.45 -39.60
CA ALA A 72 -25.67 -47.39 -40.55
C ALA A 72 -26.87 -47.02 -41.47
N GLY A 73 -27.12 -45.72 -41.76
CA GLY A 73 -28.05 -45.27 -42.83
C GLY A 73 -28.49 -43.80 -42.66
N ARG A 74 -28.18 -42.85 -43.55
CA ARG A 74 -28.80 -42.56 -44.88
C ARG A 74 -30.27 -42.11 -44.75
N GLN A 75 -30.81 -41.09 -45.44
CA GLN A 75 -30.32 -40.10 -46.44
C GLN A 75 -31.43 -39.00 -46.56
N THR A 76 -31.38 -37.87 -47.31
CA THR A 76 -30.53 -37.43 -48.43
C THR A 76 -30.09 -35.93 -48.29
N SER A 77 -30.52 -35.05 -49.22
CA SER A 77 -30.15 -33.64 -49.47
C SER A 77 -31.02 -33.15 -50.66
N PRO A 78 -30.72 -32.05 -51.40
CA PRO A 78 -30.66 -30.62 -51.04
C PRO A 78 -31.56 -29.74 -51.97
N SER A 79 -31.52 -28.42 -51.81
CA SER A 79 -31.67 -27.52 -52.97
C SER A 79 -30.89 -26.21 -52.79
N SER A 80 -30.60 -25.55 -53.91
CA SER A 80 -29.66 -24.44 -54.05
C SER A 80 -30.26 -23.30 -54.85
N CYS A 81 -29.91 -22.05 -54.56
CA CYS A 81 -29.88 -21.03 -55.61
C CYS A 81 -28.92 -19.88 -55.29
N GLN A 82 -28.15 -19.45 -56.29
CA GLN A 82 -27.34 -18.23 -56.27
C GLN A 82 -28.13 -17.09 -56.94
N LYS A 83 -27.88 -15.84 -56.54
CA LYS A 83 -27.45 -14.78 -57.50
C LYS A 83 -26.96 -13.50 -56.82
N ARG A 84 -26.14 -12.77 -57.58
CA ARG A 84 -25.49 -11.50 -57.22
C ARG A 84 -26.47 -10.33 -57.37
N CYS A 85 -26.21 -9.25 -56.64
CA CYS A 85 -25.91 -7.92 -57.23
C CYS A 85 -25.26 -7.03 -56.16
N GLY A 86 -24.36 -6.15 -56.58
CA GLY A 86 -23.82 -5.07 -55.76
C GLY A 86 -23.86 -3.78 -56.57
N VAL A 87 -23.99 -2.64 -55.88
CA VAL A 87 -23.82 -1.29 -56.44
C VAL A 87 -23.14 -0.43 -55.38
N GLU A 88 -22.08 0.29 -55.78
CA GLU A 88 -21.37 1.27 -54.97
C GLU A 88 -21.89 2.71 -55.22
N THR A 89 -21.44 3.63 -54.38
CA THR A 89 -21.39 5.10 -54.58
C THR A 89 -22.70 5.90 -54.54
N SER A 90 -22.73 6.91 -53.68
CA SER A 90 -22.45 8.28 -54.15
C SER A 90 -22.16 9.26 -53.00
N VAL A 91 -21.18 10.12 -53.23
CA VAL A 91 -20.82 11.28 -52.39
C VAL A 91 -21.46 12.51 -53.01
N PRO A 92 -21.97 13.48 -52.23
CA PRO A 92 -22.16 14.84 -52.70
C PRO A 92 -21.06 15.76 -52.15
N SER A 93 -20.12 16.13 -53.01
CA SER A 93 -19.30 17.32 -52.85
C SER A 93 -19.72 18.35 -53.90
N GLN A 94 -20.13 19.53 -53.48
CA GLN A 94 -19.99 20.73 -54.30
C GLN A 94 -20.03 22.01 -53.46
N GLN A 95 -19.19 22.96 -53.86
CA GLN A 95 -19.03 24.27 -53.26
C GLN A 95 -19.99 25.27 -53.91
N ALA A 96 -20.35 26.33 -53.19
CA ALA A 96 -20.77 27.60 -53.76
C ALA A 96 -20.25 28.75 -52.88
N GLU A 97 -19.97 29.90 -53.50
CA GLU A 97 -19.11 30.95 -52.96
C GLU A 97 -19.89 32.16 -52.37
N ALA A 98 -19.11 33.17 -51.95
CA ALA A 98 -19.50 34.52 -51.49
C ALA A 98 -20.11 34.64 -50.07
N GLY A 99 -19.80 35.67 -49.28
CA GLY A 99 -18.81 36.74 -49.46
C GLY A 99 -18.97 37.87 -48.44
N ALA A 100 -17.87 38.61 -48.16
CA ALA A 100 -17.79 39.84 -47.34
C ALA A 100 -18.10 39.76 -45.82
N GLY A 101 -17.41 40.55 -44.99
CA GLY A 101 -17.75 40.67 -43.55
C GLY A 101 -16.64 41.15 -42.61
N ARG A 102 -16.29 42.43 -42.65
CA ARG A 102 -15.18 43.11 -41.94
C ARG A 102 -15.13 42.99 -40.39
N THR A 103 -13.90 43.15 -39.88
CA THR A 103 -13.46 43.91 -38.68
C THR A 103 -13.64 43.41 -37.22
N ALA A 104 -12.50 43.47 -36.49
CA ALA A 104 -12.33 43.88 -35.08
C ALA A 104 -12.91 42.97 -33.96
N ALA A 105 -12.49 43.04 -32.69
CA ALA A 105 -11.22 43.37 -32.02
C ALA A 105 -11.37 43.08 -30.50
N ARG A 106 -10.27 42.96 -29.75
CA ARG A 106 -10.22 42.92 -28.26
C ARG A 106 -10.93 41.71 -27.58
N ALA A 107 -10.62 41.33 -26.34
CA ALA A 107 -9.50 41.67 -25.45
C ALA A 107 -9.18 40.51 -24.50
N ARG A 108 -7.89 40.28 -24.21
CA ARG A 108 -7.47 39.47 -23.05
C ARG A 108 -7.55 40.32 -21.78
N ARG A 109 -8.38 39.95 -20.81
CA ARG A 109 -8.35 40.55 -19.46
C ARG A 109 -7.23 39.92 -18.63
N ALA A 110 -6.19 40.70 -18.36
CA ALA A 110 -5.25 40.43 -17.28
C ALA A 110 -5.60 41.32 -16.08
N THR A 111 -5.85 40.73 -14.92
CA THR A 111 -6.10 41.47 -13.66
C THR A 111 -4.92 41.33 -12.70
N LYS A 112 -4.27 42.47 -12.45
CA LYS A 112 -3.14 42.63 -11.53
C LYS A 112 -3.53 42.22 -10.10
N ARG A 113 -2.62 41.56 -9.38
CA ARG A 113 -2.49 41.73 -7.92
C ARG A 113 -1.14 42.37 -7.56
N ARG A 114 -1.14 43.10 -6.45
CA ARG A 114 -0.20 44.21 -6.19
C ARG A 114 1.09 43.73 -5.53
N ARG A 115 2.17 44.41 -5.89
CA ARG A 115 3.49 44.34 -5.26
C ARG A 115 3.50 45.29 -4.05
N CYS A 116 3.80 44.80 -2.85
CA CYS A 116 4.21 45.64 -1.73
C CYS A 116 5.69 45.39 -1.43
N MET A 117 6.48 46.46 -1.39
CA MET A 117 7.86 46.42 -0.89
C MET A 117 7.94 47.28 0.38
N ARG A 118 8.56 46.72 1.43
CA ARG A 118 9.57 47.35 2.33
C ARG A 118 9.58 46.60 3.66
N GLY A 119 10.78 46.38 4.20
CA GLY A 119 10.99 45.62 5.44
C GLY A 119 12.38 44.99 5.49
N ALA A 120 13.44 45.80 5.34
CA ALA A 120 14.80 45.33 5.54
C ALA A 120 15.13 45.33 7.05
N PHE A 121 15.67 44.25 7.58
CA PHE A 121 16.45 44.25 8.81
C PHE A 121 17.61 43.26 8.73
N ALA A 122 18.75 43.67 9.28
CA ALA A 122 20.04 42.99 9.12
C ALA A 122 20.30 41.92 10.19
N SER A 123 21.22 41.00 9.89
CA SER A 123 21.88 40.17 10.89
C SER A 123 22.64 41.02 11.92
N PRO A 124 23.03 40.42 13.06
CA PRO A 124 24.47 40.26 13.22
C PRO A 124 24.90 38.85 13.61
N VAL A 125 26.04 38.44 13.08
CA VAL A 125 26.82 37.30 13.55
C VAL A 125 27.54 37.69 14.84
N ARG A 126 27.53 36.82 15.86
CA ARG A 126 28.58 36.76 16.89
C ARG A 126 28.91 35.31 17.19
N GLY A 127 30.20 34.98 17.16
CA GLY A 127 30.73 33.73 17.68
C GLY A 127 31.41 33.95 19.03
N ALA A 128 31.36 32.94 19.89
CA ALA A 128 32.26 32.77 21.03
C ALA A 128 32.32 31.26 21.37
N SER A 129 33.40 30.83 22.00
CA SER A 129 33.82 29.43 22.08
C SER A 129 33.73 28.81 23.49
N THR A 130 34.07 27.51 23.56
CA THR A 130 34.52 26.73 24.75
C THR A 130 33.53 26.38 25.87
N GLY A 131 33.51 25.09 26.26
CA GLY A 131 33.69 24.74 27.68
C GLY A 131 32.72 23.78 28.38
N VAL A 132 32.85 22.46 28.13
CA VAL A 132 32.86 21.36 29.14
C VAL A 132 31.64 21.10 30.07
N SER A 133 31.18 19.84 30.00
CA SER A 133 30.51 18.96 31.01
C SER A 133 29.20 19.36 31.72
N GLY A 134 28.36 18.35 31.96
CA GLY A 134 27.11 18.48 32.74
C GLY A 134 26.01 17.53 32.26
N GLY A 135 26.17 16.22 32.48
CA GLY A 135 25.15 15.24 32.10
C GLY A 135 23.84 15.45 32.87
N ARG A 136 22.77 15.88 32.18
CA ARG A 136 21.41 15.89 32.72
C ARG A 136 20.61 14.77 32.08
N ARG A 137 19.92 13.98 32.90
CA ARG A 137 18.88 13.05 32.44
C ARG A 137 17.78 13.87 31.75
N LEU A 138 17.34 13.42 30.58
CA LEU A 138 16.20 14.00 29.89
C LEU A 138 14.92 13.61 30.63
N GLY A 139 14.51 14.45 31.60
CA GLY A 139 13.11 14.47 32.04
C GLY A 139 12.25 15.00 30.88
N GLY A 140 11.20 14.26 30.52
CA GLY A 140 10.31 14.64 29.43
C GLY A 140 9.57 15.93 29.77
N ALA A 141 9.79 16.99 28.97
CA ALA A 141 8.98 18.20 29.02
C ALA A 141 7.78 18.01 28.08
N THR A 142 6.69 17.45 28.60
CA THR A 142 5.40 17.34 27.90
C THR A 142 4.70 18.71 27.93
N ALA A 143 4.78 19.45 26.83
CA ALA A 143 3.89 20.59 26.61
C ALA A 143 2.46 20.06 26.37
N PRO A 144 1.41 20.65 26.94
CA PRO A 144 0.03 20.21 26.70
C PRO A 144 -0.32 20.30 25.21
N TRP A 145 -0.93 19.24 24.69
CA TRP A 145 -1.48 19.24 23.33
C TRP A 145 -2.69 20.17 23.25
N ALA A 146 -2.54 21.29 22.56
CA ALA A 146 -3.63 22.23 22.30
C ALA A 146 -4.54 21.69 21.18
N ASP A 147 -5.81 21.43 21.52
CA ASP A 147 -6.80 20.84 20.62
C ASP A 147 -7.36 21.89 19.63
N GLU A 148 -6.55 22.23 18.63
CA GLU A 148 -6.85 23.33 17.68
C GLU A 148 -7.75 22.97 16.49
N HIS A 149 -8.35 21.77 16.48
CA HIS A 149 -9.29 21.33 15.43
C HIS A 149 -10.51 22.28 15.25
N THR A 150 -10.75 23.20 16.19
CA THR A 150 -11.81 24.21 16.16
C THR A 150 -11.49 25.50 15.39
N LYS A 151 -10.25 25.73 14.92
CA LYS A 151 -9.83 27.05 14.40
C LYS A 151 -9.58 27.16 12.88
N THR A 152 -9.49 26.06 12.14
CA THR A 152 -9.36 26.13 10.67
C THR A 152 -10.73 26.28 10.02
N GLY A 153 -11.10 27.51 9.66
CA GLY A 153 -12.41 27.88 9.15
C GLY A 153 -12.82 27.28 7.80
N ARG A 154 -13.20 25.99 7.80
CA ARG A 154 -14.18 25.42 6.89
C ARG A 154 -15.49 25.24 7.67
N ALA A 155 -16.62 25.44 7.01
CA ALA A 155 -17.93 25.43 7.67
C ALA A 155 -18.18 24.08 8.36
N ALA A 156 -18.44 24.11 9.67
CA ALA A 156 -18.77 22.92 10.43
C ALA A 156 -20.18 22.44 10.02
N CYS A 157 -20.26 21.30 9.33
CA CYS A 157 -21.50 20.53 9.27
C CYS A 157 -21.83 20.05 10.68
N SER A 158 -23.00 20.44 11.19
CA SER A 158 -23.35 20.35 12.61
C SER A 158 -23.83 18.96 13.05
N GLY A 159 -23.09 17.92 12.70
CA GLY A 159 -23.19 16.61 13.35
C GLY A 159 -22.39 16.62 14.64
N ALA A 160 -23.04 16.50 15.79
CA ALA A 160 -22.36 16.44 17.09
C ALA A 160 -21.59 15.11 17.21
N THR A 161 -20.32 15.10 16.83
CA THR A 161 -19.47 13.90 16.87
C THR A 161 -19.33 13.39 18.31
N ARG A 162 -19.51 12.08 18.51
CA ARG A 162 -19.33 11.40 19.82
C ARG A 162 -17.95 11.68 20.44
N TRP A 163 -16.97 12.03 19.61
CA TRP A 163 -15.62 12.51 19.93
C TRP A 163 -15.54 13.74 20.85
N HIS A 164 -16.56 14.61 20.84
CA HIS A 164 -16.59 15.84 21.65
C HIS A 164 -17.47 15.71 22.91
N ASN A 165 -17.86 14.49 23.30
CA ASN A 165 -18.59 14.29 24.54
C ASN A 165 -17.69 14.64 25.75
N PRO A 166 -18.02 15.65 26.58
CA PRO A 166 -17.18 16.07 27.70
C PRO A 166 -17.07 15.02 28.83
N ALA A 167 -17.85 13.94 28.78
CA ALA A 167 -17.67 12.78 29.67
C ALA A 167 -16.49 11.88 29.24
N VAL A 168 -16.08 11.90 27.96
CA VAL A 168 -15.05 11.01 27.42
C VAL A 168 -13.66 11.63 27.63
N ARG A 169 -12.94 11.07 28.60
CA ARG A 169 -11.74 11.68 29.18
C ARG A 169 -10.44 11.34 28.45
N TRP A 170 -10.33 10.13 27.90
CA TRP A 170 -9.14 9.67 27.19
C TRP A 170 -9.44 9.43 25.70
N ARG A 171 -8.49 9.83 24.85
CA ARG A 171 -8.49 9.53 23.41
C ARG A 171 -7.31 8.63 23.07
N PHE A 172 -7.55 7.59 22.29
CA PHE A 172 -6.53 6.65 21.84
C PHE A 172 -6.47 6.60 20.32
N TRP A 173 -5.27 6.60 19.78
CA TRP A 173 -5.00 6.50 18.35
C TRP A 173 -4.10 5.29 18.11
N ILE A 174 -4.56 4.32 17.31
CA ILE A 174 -3.97 2.98 17.27
C ILE A 174 -3.81 2.48 15.83
N ASP A 175 -2.57 2.24 15.39
CA ASP A 175 -2.30 1.53 14.14
C ASP A 175 -1.93 0.07 14.42
N ARG A 176 -2.84 -0.86 14.09
CA ARG A 176 -2.62 -2.31 14.21
C ARG A 176 -1.93 -2.81 12.95
N GLY A 177 -0.61 -2.65 12.92
CA GLY A 177 0.29 -3.14 11.88
C GLY A 177 0.54 -4.65 11.92
N GLY A 178 1.39 -5.14 11.02
CA GLY A 178 1.68 -6.58 10.89
C GLY A 178 2.62 -7.18 11.96
N THR A 179 3.53 -6.39 12.53
CA THR A 179 4.49 -6.85 13.57
C THR A 179 4.27 -6.18 14.91
N PHE A 180 4.01 -4.88 14.89
CA PHE A 180 3.76 -4.08 16.08
C PHE A 180 2.45 -3.32 15.91
N THR A 181 1.77 -3.12 17.02
CA THR A 181 0.66 -2.19 17.15
C THR A 181 1.17 -0.93 17.84
N ASP A 182 0.96 0.21 17.19
CA ASP A 182 1.41 1.51 17.62
C ASP A 182 0.27 2.27 18.29
N CYS A 183 0.40 2.54 19.59
CA CYS A 183 -0.66 3.15 20.38
C CYS A 183 -0.21 4.50 20.95
N ILE A 184 -1.03 5.53 20.69
CA ILE A 184 -0.89 6.87 21.28
C ILE A 184 -2.10 7.09 22.18
N GLY A 185 -1.89 7.58 23.39
CA GLY A 185 -2.93 8.02 24.32
C GLY A 185 -2.80 9.51 24.58
N LEU A 186 -3.92 10.23 24.47
CA LEU A 186 -4.04 11.64 24.82
C LEU A 186 -4.91 11.77 26.07
N SER A 187 -4.28 12.25 27.15
CA SER A 187 -4.93 12.41 28.46
C SER A 187 -5.92 13.58 28.49
N PRO A 188 -6.82 13.64 29.50
CA PRO A 188 -7.72 14.78 29.71
C PRO A 188 -6.99 16.11 29.88
N GLU A 189 -5.78 16.07 30.44
CA GLU A 189 -4.90 17.21 30.70
C GLU A 189 -4.07 17.61 29.46
N GLY A 190 -4.22 16.89 28.35
CA GLY A 190 -3.49 17.13 27.10
C GLY A 190 -2.12 16.45 27.02
N GLU A 191 -1.81 15.48 27.90
CA GLU A 191 -0.55 14.74 27.83
C GLU A 191 -0.61 13.66 26.73
N LEU A 192 0.35 13.69 25.80
CA LEU A 192 0.56 12.60 24.84
C LEU A 192 1.49 11.53 25.43
N ARG A 193 0.99 10.29 25.47
CA ARG A 193 1.71 9.07 25.84
C ARG A 193 1.80 8.14 24.64
N VAL A 194 2.88 7.37 24.55
CA VAL A 194 3.11 6.43 23.44
C VAL A 194 3.53 5.09 24.01
N THR A 195 2.97 4.01 23.47
CA THR A 195 3.43 2.64 23.72
C THR A 195 3.40 1.84 22.42
N LYS A 196 4.25 0.81 22.35
CA LYS A 196 4.36 -0.10 21.20
C LYS A 196 4.30 -1.52 21.72
N VAL A 197 3.40 -2.31 21.17
CA VAL A 197 3.18 -3.70 21.60
C VAL A 197 3.32 -4.64 20.40
N LEU A 198 3.53 -5.93 20.64
CA LEU A 198 3.51 -6.92 19.56
C LEU A 198 2.09 -7.01 18.98
N SER A 199 1.98 -7.16 17.66
CA SER A 199 0.68 -7.25 17.00
C SER A 199 -0.04 -8.55 17.35
N SER A 200 -1.28 -8.41 17.80
CA SER A 200 -2.26 -9.48 17.98
C SER A 200 -3.65 -8.92 17.70
N ASP A 201 -4.71 -9.68 17.97
CA ASP A 201 -6.08 -9.13 17.97
C ASP A 201 -6.35 -8.27 19.21
N GLU A 202 -5.77 -8.63 20.37
CA GLU A 202 -5.91 -7.93 21.65
C GLU A 202 -4.97 -6.72 21.81
N ALA A 203 -3.97 -6.59 20.93
CA ALA A 203 -2.94 -5.55 21.00
C ALA A 203 -3.47 -4.11 21.19
N PRO A 204 -4.60 -3.68 20.57
CA PRO A 204 -5.21 -2.38 20.88
C PRO A 204 -5.58 -2.23 22.36
N LEU A 205 -6.21 -3.25 22.96
CA LEU A 205 -6.66 -3.27 24.36
C LEU A 205 -5.47 -3.27 25.32
N ILE A 206 -4.46 -4.10 25.05
CA ILE A 206 -3.20 -4.15 25.81
C ILE A 206 -2.50 -2.77 25.76
N GLY A 207 -2.47 -2.14 24.58
CA GLY A 207 -1.94 -0.79 24.40
C GLY A 207 -2.68 0.26 25.23
N ILE A 208 -4.02 0.23 25.22
CA ILE A 208 -4.87 1.13 26.02
C ILE A 208 -4.61 0.95 27.52
N ARG A 209 -4.61 -0.30 28.02
CA ARG A 209 -4.33 -0.61 29.44
C ARG A 209 -2.96 -0.08 29.88
N ARG A 210 -1.91 -0.31 29.08
CA ARG A 210 -0.56 0.21 29.34
C ARG A 210 -0.48 1.74 29.37
N LEU A 211 -1.23 2.44 28.51
CA LEU A 211 -1.26 3.92 28.49
C LEU A 211 -1.99 4.50 29.70
N LEU A 212 -3.01 3.79 30.20
CA LEU A 212 -3.75 4.11 31.42
C LEU A 212 -3.03 3.70 32.71
N GLY A 213 -2.06 2.79 32.65
CA GLY A 213 -1.41 2.20 33.83
C GLY A 213 -2.27 1.15 34.53
N LEU A 214 -3.07 0.41 33.75
CA LEU A 214 -3.93 -0.68 34.22
C LEU A 214 -3.22 -2.05 34.07
N GLU A 215 -3.58 -2.99 34.94
CA GLU A 215 -3.23 -4.42 34.79
C GLU A 215 -3.86 -5.02 33.52
N ASP A 216 -3.27 -6.09 32.99
CA ASP A 216 -3.59 -6.64 31.65
C ASP A 216 -5.05 -7.13 31.49
N ASP A 217 -5.74 -7.50 32.58
CA ASP A 217 -7.13 -7.98 32.60
C ASP A 217 -8.16 -6.91 33.04
N ALA A 218 -7.71 -5.74 33.50
CA ALA A 218 -8.57 -4.72 34.07
C ALA A 218 -9.55 -4.12 33.05
N ALA A 219 -10.74 -3.74 33.53
CA ALA A 219 -11.76 -3.09 32.73
C ALA A 219 -11.30 -1.69 32.27
N ILE A 220 -11.46 -1.41 30.98
CA ILE A 220 -11.09 -0.12 30.39
C ILE A 220 -12.26 0.86 30.59
N PRO A 221 -12.05 2.05 31.17
CA PRO A 221 -13.09 3.06 31.32
C PRO A 221 -13.50 3.68 29.97
N PRO A 222 -14.72 4.24 29.84
CA PRO A 222 -15.19 4.87 28.61
C PRO A 222 -14.20 5.87 27.99
N CYS A 223 -13.82 5.61 26.75
CA CYS A 223 -12.81 6.36 26.00
C CYS A 223 -13.26 6.60 24.55
N ALA A 224 -12.43 7.25 23.73
CA ALA A 224 -12.64 7.30 22.29
C ALA A 224 -11.41 6.76 21.54
N VAL A 225 -11.60 5.79 20.66
CA VAL A 225 -10.55 5.04 19.96
C VAL A 225 -10.64 5.26 18.45
N ARG A 226 -9.59 5.83 17.87
CA ARG A 226 -9.36 5.98 16.42
C ARG A 226 -8.35 4.93 16.02
N MET A 227 -8.70 4.03 15.10
CA MET A 227 -7.76 2.97 14.74
C MET A 227 -7.77 2.55 13.28
N GLY A 228 -6.62 2.10 12.79
CA GLY A 228 -6.48 1.39 11.53
C GLY A 228 -6.00 -0.03 11.77
N THR A 229 -6.21 -0.92 10.80
CA THR A 229 -5.84 -2.32 10.93
C THR A 229 -5.44 -2.93 9.61
N THR A 230 -4.33 -3.68 9.60
CA THR A 230 -3.91 -4.45 8.41
C THR A 230 -4.69 -5.76 8.25
N LEU A 231 -5.70 -6.04 9.07
CA LEU A 231 -6.45 -7.31 9.08
C LEU A 231 -7.02 -7.65 7.69
N ALA A 232 -7.67 -6.69 7.02
CA ALA A 232 -8.23 -6.90 5.68
C ALA A 232 -7.15 -7.21 4.62
N THR A 233 -6.06 -6.45 4.61
CA THR A 233 -4.93 -6.65 3.68
C THR A 233 -4.29 -8.02 3.88
N ASN A 234 -4.05 -8.42 5.14
CA ASN A 234 -3.43 -9.70 5.48
C ASN A 234 -4.36 -10.86 5.13
N ALA A 235 -5.65 -10.78 5.47
CA ALA A 235 -6.64 -11.81 5.10
C ALA A 235 -6.74 -12.00 3.58
N LEU A 236 -6.61 -10.94 2.78
CA LEU A 236 -6.62 -11.01 1.32
C LEU A 236 -5.31 -11.62 0.75
N LEU A 237 -4.16 -11.28 1.32
CA LEU A 237 -2.84 -11.84 0.95
C LEU A 237 -2.69 -13.31 1.32
N GLU A 238 -3.12 -13.69 2.52
CA GLU A 238 -3.03 -15.05 3.08
C GLU A 238 -4.20 -15.95 2.64
N ARG A 239 -5.22 -15.38 1.97
CA ARG A 239 -6.50 -16.02 1.63
C ARG A 239 -7.20 -16.63 2.87
N ARG A 240 -7.33 -15.81 3.92
CA ARG A 240 -7.96 -16.12 5.23
C ARG A 240 -9.15 -15.19 5.58
N GLY A 241 -10.00 -14.86 4.60
CA GLY A 241 -11.33 -14.27 4.82
C GLY A 241 -12.44 -15.32 4.87
N GLU A 242 -13.69 -14.88 5.02
CA GLU A 242 -14.86 -15.76 5.06
C GLU A 242 -15.13 -16.33 3.64
N PRO A 243 -15.20 -17.67 3.46
CA PRO A 243 -15.54 -18.25 2.17
C PRO A 243 -16.88 -17.70 1.65
N CYS A 244 -16.87 -17.16 0.44
CA CYS A 244 -18.05 -16.50 -0.13
C CYS A 244 -18.45 -17.05 -1.51
N ALA A 245 -19.75 -16.96 -1.80
CA ALA A 245 -20.34 -17.34 -3.08
C ALA A 245 -20.59 -16.07 -3.92
N LEU A 246 -20.25 -16.10 -5.20
CA LEU A 246 -20.66 -15.10 -6.18
C LEU A 246 -21.96 -15.56 -6.85
N VAL A 247 -23.05 -14.85 -6.62
CA VAL A 247 -24.31 -14.97 -7.35
C VAL A 247 -24.30 -13.94 -8.47
N ILE A 248 -24.31 -14.41 -9.72
CA ILE A 248 -24.10 -13.58 -10.91
C ILE A 248 -25.10 -13.95 -12.01
N THR A 249 -25.37 -13.04 -12.94
CA THR A 249 -26.16 -13.32 -14.14
C THR A 249 -25.64 -14.57 -14.84
N GLU A 250 -26.54 -15.50 -15.14
CA GLU A 250 -26.26 -16.76 -15.84
C GLU A 250 -25.47 -16.54 -17.14
N GLY A 251 -24.45 -17.37 -17.37
CA GLY A 251 -23.49 -17.26 -18.46
C GLY A 251 -22.30 -16.32 -18.19
N PHE A 252 -22.18 -15.76 -16.98
CA PHE A 252 -21.03 -14.94 -16.54
C PHE A 252 -20.33 -15.51 -15.29
N GLU A 253 -20.59 -16.77 -14.93
CA GLU A 253 -20.03 -17.45 -13.75
C GLU A 253 -18.50 -17.49 -13.79
N ASP A 254 -17.91 -17.71 -14.96
CA ASP A 254 -16.46 -17.79 -15.15
C ASP A 254 -15.78 -16.43 -15.40
N LEU A 255 -16.54 -15.32 -15.37
CA LEU A 255 -16.00 -13.98 -15.62
C LEU A 255 -14.81 -13.62 -14.71
N PRO A 256 -14.81 -13.89 -13.38
CA PRO A 256 -13.66 -13.62 -12.52
C PRO A 256 -12.42 -14.47 -12.85
N GLU A 257 -12.59 -15.63 -13.47
CA GLU A 257 -11.50 -16.54 -13.86
C GLU A 257 -10.92 -16.18 -15.25
N ILE A 258 -11.80 -15.78 -16.17
CA ILE A 258 -11.42 -15.21 -17.47
C ILE A 258 -10.64 -13.91 -17.26
N GLY A 259 -11.16 -13.02 -16.40
CA GLY A 259 -10.62 -11.70 -16.13
C GLY A 259 -10.66 -10.78 -17.36
N ASP A 260 -9.71 -9.85 -17.44
CA ASP A 260 -9.53 -8.92 -18.56
C ASP A 260 -8.46 -9.37 -19.56
N GLN A 261 -8.03 -10.64 -19.48
CA GLN A 261 -6.95 -11.26 -20.26
C GLN A 261 -5.55 -10.61 -20.09
N THR A 262 -5.39 -9.67 -19.15
CA THR A 262 -4.08 -9.07 -18.84
C THR A 262 -3.12 -10.13 -18.30
N ARG A 263 -1.89 -10.17 -18.82
CA ARG A 263 -0.82 -11.06 -18.34
C ARG A 263 0.00 -10.33 -17.27
N PRO A 264 0.13 -10.86 -16.04
CA PRO A 264 0.99 -10.27 -15.00
C PRO A 264 2.45 -10.17 -15.47
N GLU A 265 2.93 -11.22 -16.11
CA GLU A 265 4.22 -11.26 -16.79
C GLU A 265 4.01 -11.46 -18.30
N LEU A 266 4.24 -10.39 -19.07
CA LEU A 266 3.94 -10.34 -20.51
C LEU A 266 4.66 -11.45 -21.31
N PHE A 267 5.84 -11.87 -20.86
CA PHE A 267 6.72 -12.83 -21.54
C PHE A 267 6.75 -14.23 -20.90
N ALA A 268 6.04 -14.46 -19.78
CA ALA A 268 6.04 -15.77 -19.11
C ALA A 268 5.34 -16.83 -19.97
N LEU A 269 6.10 -17.80 -20.50
CA LEU A 269 5.58 -18.83 -21.42
C LEU A 269 4.48 -19.69 -20.79
N ASN A 270 4.56 -19.94 -19.48
CA ASN A 270 3.50 -20.54 -18.68
C ASN A 270 2.81 -19.44 -17.87
N VAL A 271 1.61 -19.01 -18.26
CA VAL A 271 0.86 -17.96 -17.57
C VAL A 271 0.07 -18.55 -16.41
N VAL A 272 0.54 -18.32 -15.18
CA VAL A 272 -0.21 -18.66 -13.97
C VAL A 272 -1.13 -17.49 -13.61
N LYS A 273 -2.45 -17.72 -13.65
CA LYS A 273 -3.44 -16.78 -13.13
C LYS A 273 -3.67 -17.03 -11.63
N PRO A 274 -3.86 -15.99 -10.80
CA PRO A 274 -4.36 -16.17 -9.44
C PRO A 274 -5.76 -16.82 -9.48
N PRO A 275 -6.09 -17.73 -8.55
CA PRO A 275 -7.45 -18.27 -8.47
C PRO A 275 -8.44 -17.18 -8.04
N PRO A 276 -9.69 -17.22 -8.55
CA PRO A 276 -10.78 -16.36 -8.10
C PRO A 276 -10.92 -16.34 -6.57
N LEU A 277 -11.41 -15.23 -6.02
CA LEU A 277 -11.59 -15.08 -4.57
C LEU A 277 -12.87 -15.79 -4.07
N ALA A 278 -13.91 -15.86 -4.90
CA ALA A 278 -15.14 -16.56 -4.58
C ALA A 278 -14.92 -18.08 -4.58
N ALA A 279 -15.31 -18.74 -3.49
CA ALA A 279 -15.20 -20.20 -3.34
C ALA A 279 -16.21 -20.95 -4.23
N LYS A 280 -17.35 -20.32 -4.53
CA LYS A 280 -18.37 -20.82 -5.45
C LYS A 280 -18.90 -19.69 -6.33
N ARG A 281 -19.31 -20.03 -7.55
CA ARG A 281 -19.88 -19.09 -8.53
C ARG A 281 -21.20 -19.71 -9.00
N ILE A 282 -22.28 -18.94 -8.96
CA ILE A 282 -23.66 -19.40 -9.15
C ILE A 282 -24.32 -18.51 -10.19
N GLY A 283 -24.65 -19.10 -11.34
CA GLY A 283 -25.49 -18.48 -12.35
C GLY A 283 -26.94 -18.40 -11.89
N VAL A 284 -27.56 -17.25 -12.07
CA VAL A 284 -29.01 -17.08 -11.88
C VAL A 284 -29.63 -16.37 -13.09
N PRO A 285 -30.86 -16.72 -13.51
CA PRO A 285 -31.57 -16.07 -14.60
C PRO A 285 -32.11 -14.69 -14.17
N ALA A 286 -31.20 -13.78 -13.82
CA ALA A 286 -31.46 -12.40 -13.44
C ALA A 286 -30.71 -11.49 -14.42
N ARG A 287 -31.46 -10.72 -15.22
CA ARG A 287 -30.89 -9.92 -16.32
C ARG A 287 -31.71 -8.66 -16.55
N ALA A 288 -31.01 -7.54 -16.69
CA ALA A 288 -31.55 -6.28 -17.16
C ALA A 288 -30.91 -5.85 -18.49
N THR A 289 -31.50 -4.88 -19.17
CA THR A 289 -30.93 -4.18 -20.32
C THR A 289 -29.99 -3.05 -19.88
N PRO A 290 -29.21 -2.45 -20.81
CA PRO A 290 -28.45 -1.22 -20.54
C PRO A 290 -29.31 0.01 -20.19
N THR A 291 -30.65 -0.07 -20.28
CA THR A 291 -31.58 1.00 -19.85
C THR A 291 -32.22 0.73 -18.48
N GLY A 292 -32.03 -0.46 -17.90
CA GLY A 292 -32.62 -0.88 -16.62
C GLY A 292 -33.92 -1.69 -16.76
N GLU A 293 -34.41 -1.92 -17.98
CA GLU A 293 -35.54 -2.82 -18.21
C GLU A 293 -35.18 -4.26 -17.83
N ILE A 294 -36.03 -4.92 -17.05
CA ILE A 294 -35.77 -6.26 -16.53
C ILE A 294 -36.30 -7.33 -17.49
N LEU A 295 -35.39 -8.18 -17.96
CA LEU A 295 -35.66 -9.27 -18.91
C LEU A 295 -35.89 -10.62 -18.22
N ALA A 296 -35.29 -10.84 -17.04
CA ALA A 296 -35.42 -12.07 -16.27
C ALA A 296 -35.25 -11.81 -14.76
N ARG A 297 -36.02 -12.52 -13.93
CA ARG A 297 -36.11 -12.33 -12.46
C ARG A 297 -35.90 -13.63 -11.68
N GLY A 298 -34.65 -14.04 -11.55
CA GLY A 298 -34.19 -14.98 -10.52
C GLY A 298 -34.75 -16.40 -10.59
N GLY A 299 -34.42 -17.19 -9.56
CA GLY A 299 -34.79 -18.59 -9.42
C GLY A 299 -34.44 -19.11 -8.02
N PHE A 300 -34.58 -20.42 -7.79
CA PHE A 300 -34.14 -21.04 -6.55
C PHE A 300 -32.61 -20.93 -6.37
N LEU A 301 -32.16 -20.70 -5.14
CA LEU A 301 -30.77 -20.40 -4.83
C LEU A 301 -30.26 -21.33 -3.73
N SER A 302 -29.22 -22.13 -4.03
CA SER A 302 -28.58 -23.06 -3.09
C SER A 302 -27.15 -22.64 -2.77
N LEU A 303 -26.91 -22.31 -1.50
CA LEU A 303 -25.61 -21.85 -1.01
C LEU A 303 -24.64 -22.96 -0.61
N GLU A 304 -25.12 -24.22 -0.48
CA GLU A 304 -24.29 -25.38 -0.07
C GLU A 304 -23.44 -25.11 1.20
N GLY A 305 -24.03 -24.42 2.19
CA GLY A 305 -23.38 -24.11 3.47
C GLY A 305 -22.49 -22.85 3.46
N ILE A 306 -22.36 -22.15 2.32
CA ILE A 306 -21.66 -20.86 2.27
C ILE A 306 -22.52 -19.77 2.91
N ARG A 307 -21.95 -19.04 3.88
CA ARG A 307 -22.68 -18.06 4.71
C ARG A 307 -22.49 -16.61 4.28
N SER A 308 -21.49 -16.32 3.45
CA SER A 308 -21.26 -14.99 2.88
C SER A 308 -21.51 -14.98 1.37
N VAL A 309 -22.24 -13.99 0.87
CA VAL A 309 -22.67 -13.94 -0.54
C VAL A 309 -22.42 -12.57 -1.16
N ALA A 310 -21.76 -12.56 -2.32
CA ALA A 310 -21.69 -11.41 -3.21
C ALA A 310 -22.74 -11.57 -4.31
N VAL A 311 -23.60 -10.55 -4.50
CA VAL A 311 -24.60 -10.53 -5.59
C VAL A 311 -24.17 -9.49 -6.62
N THR A 312 -24.04 -9.88 -7.89
CA THR A 312 -23.63 -8.96 -8.96
C THR A 312 -24.37 -9.29 -10.26
N VAL A 313 -25.36 -8.46 -10.62
CA VAL A 313 -26.15 -8.64 -11.83
C VAL A 313 -25.59 -7.77 -12.97
N LEU A 314 -25.70 -8.24 -14.22
CA LEU A 314 -25.39 -7.44 -15.39
C LEU A 314 -26.31 -6.20 -15.45
N HIS A 315 -25.70 -5.01 -15.51
CA HIS A 315 -26.37 -3.71 -15.37
C HIS A 315 -27.07 -3.45 -14.01
N GLY A 316 -26.69 -4.17 -12.94
CA GLY A 316 -27.26 -4.04 -11.59
C GLY A 316 -27.52 -2.60 -11.07
N PRO A 317 -26.63 -1.60 -11.22
CA PRO A 317 -26.89 -0.22 -10.81
C PRO A 317 -28.03 0.48 -11.55
N ARG A 318 -28.54 -0.10 -12.64
CA ARG A 318 -29.74 0.36 -13.39
C ARG A 318 -31.00 -0.44 -13.07
N ALA A 319 -30.88 -1.58 -12.38
CA ALA A 319 -31.98 -2.43 -11.93
C ALA A 319 -31.67 -3.01 -10.52
N PRO A 320 -31.45 -2.14 -9.50
CA PRO A 320 -30.99 -2.55 -8.17
C PRO A 320 -31.97 -3.51 -7.46
N GLU A 321 -33.25 -3.49 -7.82
CA GLU A 321 -34.27 -4.42 -7.35
C GLU A 321 -33.92 -5.89 -7.62
N LEU A 322 -33.27 -6.22 -8.75
CA LEU A 322 -32.83 -7.60 -9.03
C LEU A 322 -31.82 -8.09 -8.00
N GLU A 323 -30.88 -7.24 -7.60
CA GLU A 323 -29.87 -7.61 -6.61
C GLU A 323 -30.47 -7.68 -5.20
N ARG A 324 -31.45 -6.81 -4.88
CA ARG A 324 -32.18 -6.87 -3.60
C ARG A 324 -33.02 -8.14 -3.47
N GLU A 325 -33.72 -8.54 -4.54
CA GLU A 325 -34.49 -9.79 -4.60
C GLU A 325 -33.58 -11.01 -4.43
N LEU A 326 -32.48 -11.09 -5.19
CA LEU A 326 -31.47 -12.15 -5.03
C LEU A 326 -30.82 -12.14 -3.64
N GLY A 327 -30.58 -10.96 -3.06
CA GLY A 327 -30.05 -10.82 -1.70
C GLY A 327 -31.03 -11.24 -0.62
N ALA A 328 -32.33 -11.09 -0.84
CA ALA A 328 -33.36 -11.63 0.05
C ALA A 328 -33.42 -13.16 -0.05
N LEU A 329 -33.35 -13.71 -1.27
CA LEU A 329 -33.26 -15.15 -1.50
C LEU A 329 -32.00 -15.77 -0.88
N ALA A 330 -30.84 -15.09 -0.98
CA ALA A 330 -29.60 -15.54 -0.34
C ALA A 330 -29.73 -15.61 1.19
N ARG A 331 -30.33 -14.60 1.83
CA ARG A 331 -30.60 -14.64 3.30
C ARG A 331 -31.58 -15.76 3.66
N ALA A 332 -32.64 -15.94 2.89
CA ALA A 332 -33.59 -17.04 3.08
C ALA A 332 -32.95 -18.43 2.89
N ALA A 333 -31.91 -18.54 2.05
CA ALA A 333 -31.10 -19.73 1.84
C ALA A 333 -29.97 -19.93 2.89
N GLY A 334 -29.88 -19.07 3.91
CA GLY A 334 -28.94 -19.19 5.03
C GLY A 334 -27.70 -18.30 4.97
N ALA A 335 -27.65 -17.28 4.10
CA ALA A 335 -26.57 -16.29 4.14
C ALA A 335 -26.69 -15.39 5.38
N GLU A 336 -25.66 -15.40 6.23
CA GLU A 336 -25.48 -14.47 7.34
C GLU A 336 -25.04 -13.08 6.83
N HIS A 337 -24.21 -13.04 5.78
CA HIS A 337 -23.73 -11.79 5.17
C HIS A 337 -24.04 -11.76 3.67
N VAL A 338 -24.52 -10.60 3.19
CA VAL A 338 -24.79 -10.36 1.77
C VAL A 338 -24.28 -8.98 1.38
N SER A 339 -23.39 -8.93 0.38
CA SER A 339 -22.95 -7.70 -0.29
C SER A 339 -23.63 -7.58 -1.65
N LEU A 340 -24.37 -6.49 -1.87
CA LEU A 340 -25.02 -6.19 -3.16
C LEU A 340 -24.12 -5.24 -3.96
N SER A 341 -23.80 -5.60 -5.20
CA SER A 341 -22.81 -4.85 -5.95
C SER A 341 -23.23 -3.42 -6.25
N HIS A 342 -24.51 -3.12 -6.47
CA HIS A 342 -24.97 -1.74 -6.66
C HIS A 342 -24.82 -0.83 -5.42
N GLU A 343 -24.59 -1.41 -4.23
CA GLU A 343 -24.29 -0.70 -2.98
C GLU A 343 -22.76 -0.63 -2.73
N VAL A 344 -22.00 -1.57 -3.30
CA VAL A 344 -20.54 -1.72 -3.13
C VAL A 344 -19.74 -1.01 -4.22
N ASP A 345 -20.27 -0.91 -5.43
CA ASP A 345 -19.65 -0.33 -6.63
C ASP A 345 -20.79 -0.02 -7.63
N ALA A 346 -21.20 1.25 -7.67
CA ALA A 346 -22.33 1.71 -8.48
C ALA A 346 -21.96 2.02 -9.94
N GLU A 347 -20.71 1.77 -10.35
CA GLU A 347 -20.22 2.09 -11.69
C GLU A 347 -20.57 1.01 -12.75
N GLN A 348 -20.18 1.26 -13.99
CA GLN A 348 -20.24 0.27 -15.06
C GLN A 348 -19.05 -0.71 -14.99
N GLY A 349 -19.14 -1.80 -15.76
CA GLY A 349 -18.14 -2.87 -15.81
C GLY A 349 -18.45 -4.02 -14.85
N LEU A 350 -18.90 -5.15 -15.40
CA LEU A 350 -19.35 -6.31 -14.61
C LEU A 350 -18.20 -6.98 -13.84
N LEU A 351 -17.03 -7.16 -14.46
CA LEU A 351 -15.87 -7.80 -13.84
C LEU A 351 -15.38 -7.04 -12.61
N ALA A 352 -15.15 -5.73 -12.73
CA ALA A 352 -14.64 -4.90 -11.64
C ALA A 352 -15.64 -4.78 -10.47
N ARG A 353 -16.95 -4.71 -10.77
CA ARG A 353 -18.02 -4.84 -9.77
C ARG A 353 -18.00 -6.19 -9.07
N ALA A 354 -17.90 -7.29 -9.82
CA ALA A 354 -17.87 -8.63 -9.25
C ALA A 354 -16.65 -8.83 -8.35
N ASP A 355 -15.44 -8.49 -8.82
CA ASP A 355 -14.19 -8.57 -8.04
C ASP A 355 -14.31 -7.79 -6.72
N THR A 356 -14.80 -6.56 -6.77
CA THR A 356 -14.97 -5.68 -5.59
C THR A 356 -16.05 -6.19 -4.63
N THR A 357 -17.18 -6.68 -5.15
CA THR A 357 -18.29 -7.20 -4.32
C THR A 357 -17.93 -8.53 -3.66
N VAL A 358 -17.21 -9.39 -4.35
CA VAL A 358 -16.63 -10.62 -3.79
C VAL A 358 -15.63 -10.28 -2.68
N ALA A 359 -14.74 -9.31 -2.89
CA ALA A 359 -13.80 -8.89 -1.85
C ALA A 359 -14.51 -8.27 -0.63
N ASP A 360 -15.57 -7.49 -0.83
CA ASP A 360 -16.38 -6.94 0.25
C ASP A 360 -17.08 -8.05 1.06
N ALA A 361 -17.69 -9.03 0.39
CA ALA A 361 -18.32 -10.20 1.05
C ALA A 361 -17.30 -11.10 1.76
N TYR A 362 -16.10 -11.26 1.20
CA TYR A 362 -15.03 -12.07 1.76
C TYR A 362 -14.41 -11.46 3.03
N LEU A 363 -14.32 -10.13 3.10
CA LEU A 363 -13.63 -9.42 4.17
C LEU A 363 -14.57 -8.88 5.26
N THR A 364 -15.78 -8.44 4.92
CA THR A 364 -16.67 -7.78 5.90
C THR A 364 -17.01 -8.64 7.12
N PRO A 365 -17.37 -9.94 7.01
CA PRO A 365 -17.69 -10.77 8.18
C PRO A 365 -16.54 -10.88 9.18
N LEU A 366 -15.30 -11.04 8.68
CA LEU A 366 -14.08 -11.08 9.49
C LEU A 366 -13.87 -9.75 10.25
N LEU A 367 -14.10 -8.63 9.56
CA LEU A 367 -13.96 -7.28 10.13
C LEU A 367 -15.04 -6.98 11.17
N SER A 368 -16.31 -7.31 10.89
CA SER A 368 -17.42 -7.13 11.83
C SER A 368 -17.22 -7.96 13.10
N ALA A 369 -16.76 -9.21 12.97
CA ALA A 369 -16.44 -10.04 14.13
C ALA A 369 -15.26 -9.48 14.95
N TYR A 370 -14.26 -8.86 14.31
CA TYR A 370 -13.15 -8.20 14.99
C TYR A 370 -13.58 -6.92 15.72
N VAL A 371 -14.38 -6.07 15.05
CA VAL A 371 -14.95 -4.85 15.61
C VAL A 371 -15.83 -5.16 16.82
N GLY A 372 -16.75 -6.13 16.72
CA GLY A 372 -17.63 -6.50 17.84
C GLY A 372 -16.85 -6.91 19.10
N ARG A 373 -15.77 -7.71 18.95
CA ARG A 373 -14.89 -8.07 20.08
C ARG A 373 -14.23 -6.86 20.75
N LEU A 374 -13.90 -5.81 19.98
CA LEU A 374 -13.33 -4.58 20.53
C LEU A 374 -14.41 -3.73 21.22
N GLU A 375 -15.62 -3.67 20.69
CA GLU A 375 -16.73 -2.94 21.28
C GLU A 375 -17.20 -3.58 22.60
N ASP A 376 -17.32 -4.90 22.64
CA ASP A 376 -17.59 -5.69 23.86
C ASP A 376 -16.54 -5.42 24.95
N ALA A 377 -15.28 -5.25 24.57
CA ALA A 377 -14.16 -4.96 25.48
C ALA A 377 -14.01 -3.47 25.84
N LEU A 378 -14.76 -2.57 25.18
CA LEU A 378 -14.69 -1.12 25.38
C LEU A 378 -16.09 -0.52 25.66
N PRO A 379 -16.85 -1.04 26.64
CA PRO A 379 -18.24 -0.64 26.88
C PRO A 379 -18.38 0.87 27.13
N GLY A 380 -19.33 1.49 26.43
CA GLY A 380 -19.57 2.93 26.50
C GLY A 380 -18.53 3.83 25.82
N SER A 381 -17.55 3.24 25.10
CA SER A 381 -16.56 3.99 24.32
C SER A 381 -17.07 4.35 22.92
N ALA A 382 -16.43 5.32 22.27
CA ALA A 382 -16.61 5.59 20.85
C ALA A 382 -15.48 4.93 20.04
N LEU A 383 -15.82 4.13 19.02
CA LEU A 383 -14.85 3.49 18.14
C LEU A 383 -15.01 4.02 16.71
N SER A 384 -13.92 4.51 16.12
CA SER A 384 -13.89 4.93 14.72
C SER A 384 -12.72 4.28 13.99
N ILE A 385 -13.00 3.72 12.82
CA ILE A 385 -12.04 2.93 12.05
C ILE A 385 -11.58 3.74 10.82
N MET A 386 -10.28 3.73 10.58
CA MET A 386 -9.64 4.31 9.40
C MET A 386 -10.02 3.52 8.15
N GLN A 387 -10.47 4.22 7.12
CA GLN A 387 -10.73 3.66 5.79
C GLN A 387 -9.51 3.83 4.88
N SER A 388 -9.44 3.03 3.82
CA SER A 388 -8.42 3.17 2.75
C SER A 388 -8.39 4.57 2.12
N SER A 389 -9.54 5.27 2.13
CA SER A 389 -9.75 6.64 1.66
C SER A 389 -9.09 7.72 2.52
N GLY A 390 -8.50 7.34 3.67
CA GLY A 390 -7.91 8.20 4.70
C GLY A 390 -8.91 8.94 5.60
N SER A 391 -10.21 8.66 5.47
CA SER A 391 -11.24 9.15 6.39
C SER A 391 -11.54 8.13 7.49
N LEU A 392 -12.04 8.60 8.62
CA LEU A 392 -12.61 7.76 9.66
C LEU A 392 -14.09 7.47 9.37
N THR A 393 -14.55 6.29 9.80
CA THR A 393 -15.95 5.89 9.83
C THR A 393 -16.33 5.32 11.19
N ASP A 394 -17.62 5.34 11.52
CA ASP A 394 -18.16 4.51 12.61
C ASP A 394 -17.83 3.02 12.36
N ALA A 395 -17.58 2.28 13.44
CA ALA A 395 -17.09 0.92 13.37
C ALA A 395 -18.11 -0.08 12.76
N HIS A 396 -19.42 0.12 12.97
CA HIS A 396 -20.46 -0.69 12.35
C HIS A 396 -20.60 -0.43 10.84
N ALA A 397 -20.20 0.77 10.37
CA ALA A 397 -20.20 1.14 8.96
C ALA A 397 -18.91 0.73 8.22
N PHE A 398 -17.96 0.08 8.90
CA PHE A 398 -16.70 -0.36 8.31
C PHE A 398 -16.89 -1.61 7.44
N ARG A 399 -16.55 -1.50 6.15
CA ARG A 399 -16.76 -2.56 5.13
C ARG A 399 -15.45 -3.02 4.49
N GLY A 400 -15.43 -4.27 4.05
CA GLY A 400 -14.29 -4.92 3.40
C GLY A 400 -13.66 -4.12 2.27
N ARG A 401 -14.48 -3.55 1.37
CA ARG A 401 -14.01 -2.73 0.24
C ARG A 401 -13.18 -1.50 0.65
N ASN A 402 -13.46 -0.95 1.84
CA ASN A 402 -12.87 0.27 2.38
C ASN A 402 -11.80 -0.01 3.46
N ALA A 403 -11.42 -1.27 3.67
CA ALA A 403 -10.52 -1.67 4.76
C ALA A 403 -9.09 -1.98 4.29
N VAL A 404 -8.92 -2.36 3.02
CA VAL A 404 -7.65 -2.82 2.44
C VAL A 404 -6.68 -1.64 2.29
N LEU A 405 -5.47 -1.75 2.87
CA LEU A 405 -4.47 -0.67 2.99
C LEU A 405 -4.89 0.53 3.89
N SER A 406 -5.84 0.35 4.81
CA SER A 406 -6.27 1.40 5.75
C SER A 406 -5.19 1.87 6.74
N GLY A 407 -4.35 0.98 7.30
CA GLY A 407 -3.28 1.35 8.24
C GLY A 407 -2.32 2.41 7.69
N PRO A 408 -1.65 2.15 6.54
CA PRO A 408 -0.79 3.12 5.87
C PRO A 408 -1.48 4.43 5.47
N ALA A 409 -2.81 4.45 5.27
CA ALA A 409 -3.55 5.69 5.00
C ALA A 409 -3.45 6.70 6.16
N GLY A 410 -3.28 6.23 7.41
CA GLY A 410 -2.97 7.09 8.55
C GLY A 410 -1.67 7.89 8.33
N GLY A 411 -0.59 7.23 7.89
CA GLY A 411 0.68 7.90 7.58
C GLY A 411 0.54 8.96 6.48
N VAL A 412 -0.33 8.71 5.51
CA VAL A 412 -0.68 9.66 4.43
C VAL A 412 -1.44 10.88 4.97
N VAL A 413 -2.37 10.70 5.90
CA VAL A 413 -3.04 11.82 6.59
C VAL A 413 -2.04 12.64 7.41
N ALA A 414 -1.15 11.98 8.16
CA ALA A 414 -0.11 12.65 8.94
C ALA A 414 0.86 13.45 8.06
N LEU A 415 1.24 12.94 6.88
CA LEU A 415 2.01 13.69 5.87
C LEU A 415 1.34 15.03 5.53
N GLY A 416 0.05 15.01 5.18
CA GLY A 416 -0.70 16.22 4.82
C GLY A 416 -0.79 17.22 5.98
N TRP A 417 -1.05 16.72 7.20
CA TRP A 417 -1.09 17.52 8.42
C TRP A 417 0.25 18.22 8.72
N ILE A 418 1.36 17.46 8.66
CA ILE A 418 2.72 17.99 8.86
C ILE A 418 3.05 19.03 7.79
N ALA A 419 2.82 18.71 6.52
CA ALA A 419 3.13 19.59 5.40
C ALA A 419 2.39 20.93 5.53
N ALA A 420 1.07 20.88 5.79
CA ALA A 420 0.25 22.07 6.01
C ALA A 420 0.73 22.91 7.21
N ARG A 421 0.99 22.29 8.37
CA ARG A 421 1.39 23.02 9.59
C ARG A 421 2.81 23.59 9.55
N HIS A 422 3.67 23.05 8.68
CA HIS A 422 5.01 23.60 8.40
C HIS A 422 5.07 24.53 7.19
N GLY A 423 3.95 24.86 6.55
CA GLY A 423 3.92 25.76 5.38
C GLY A 423 4.64 25.18 4.15
N VAL A 424 4.60 23.87 3.99
CA VAL A 424 5.19 23.14 2.88
C VAL A 424 4.09 22.74 1.90
N ASP A 425 4.06 23.40 0.74
CA ASP A 425 3.07 23.14 -0.30
C ASP A 425 3.17 21.71 -0.85
N ARG A 426 4.41 21.17 -0.92
CA ARG A 426 4.75 19.91 -1.59
C ARG A 426 5.59 19.00 -0.71
N ALA A 427 5.10 17.79 -0.47
CA ALA A 427 5.79 16.81 0.37
C ALA A 427 5.67 15.39 -0.19
N ILE A 428 6.69 14.58 0.11
CA ILE A 428 6.73 13.15 -0.16
C ILE A 428 6.78 12.47 1.20
N GLY A 429 5.79 11.62 1.47
CA GLY A 429 5.83 10.75 2.64
C GLY A 429 6.72 9.55 2.37
N PHE A 430 7.54 9.21 3.36
CA PHE A 430 8.50 8.12 3.30
C PHE A 430 8.43 7.35 4.63
N ASP A 431 7.56 6.34 4.67
CA ASP A 431 7.50 5.35 5.73
C ASP A 431 8.52 4.26 5.44
N MET A 432 9.41 3.92 6.37
CA MET A 432 10.25 2.73 6.24
C MET A 432 10.18 1.90 7.53
N GLY A 433 9.62 0.71 7.39
CA GLY A 433 9.51 -0.29 8.45
C GLY A 433 10.62 -1.35 8.38
N GLY A 434 10.34 -2.50 9.02
CA GLY A 434 11.20 -3.68 8.94
C GLY A 434 11.17 -4.36 7.57
N THR A 435 10.00 -4.49 6.95
CA THR A 435 9.83 -5.32 5.73
C THR A 435 9.75 -4.49 4.45
N SER A 436 9.15 -3.30 4.52
CA SER A 436 8.79 -2.48 3.36
C SER A 436 9.07 -1.00 3.60
N THR A 437 9.02 -0.24 2.51
CA THR A 437 8.90 1.22 2.51
C THR A 437 7.61 1.58 1.79
N ASP A 438 6.80 2.45 2.39
CA ASP A 438 5.59 3.02 1.79
C ASP A 438 5.83 4.48 1.42
N VAL A 439 5.54 4.83 0.17
CA VAL A 439 5.79 6.17 -0.36
C VAL A 439 4.50 6.79 -0.88
N CYS A 440 4.25 8.05 -0.55
CA CYS A 440 3.08 8.81 -0.97
C CYS A 440 3.45 10.28 -1.29
N ARG A 441 2.53 11.03 -1.92
CA ARG A 441 2.74 12.41 -2.36
C ARG A 441 1.63 13.33 -1.85
N TRP A 442 2.00 14.56 -1.51
CA TRP A 442 1.11 15.67 -1.14
C TRP A 442 1.51 16.94 -1.90
N ASP A 443 0.52 17.65 -2.43
CA ASP A 443 0.65 18.90 -3.20
C ASP A 443 -0.58 19.78 -2.94
N GLY A 444 -0.78 20.13 -1.67
CA GLY A 444 -2.00 20.78 -1.16
C GLY A 444 -3.24 19.88 -1.02
N GLN A 445 -3.25 18.70 -1.64
CA GLN A 445 -4.24 17.63 -1.48
C GLN A 445 -3.54 16.25 -1.47
N LEU A 446 -4.19 15.24 -0.89
CA LEU A 446 -3.69 13.85 -0.86
C LEU A 446 -4.11 13.16 -2.16
N ASP A 447 -3.14 12.58 -2.87
CA ASP A 447 -3.41 11.81 -4.09
C ASP A 447 -4.23 10.55 -3.74
N LYS A 448 -5.29 10.28 -4.50
CA LYS A 448 -6.11 9.07 -4.40
C LYS A 448 -6.01 8.20 -5.64
N THR A 449 -6.25 6.91 -5.48
CA THR A 449 -6.53 5.94 -6.55
C THR A 449 -7.93 5.36 -6.35
N TYR A 450 -8.61 5.00 -7.43
CA TYR A 450 -9.99 4.51 -7.40
C TYR A 450 -10.12 3.05 -7.84
N GLU A 451 -9.13 2.52 -8.57
CA GLU A 451 -8.98 1.10 -8.84
C GLU A 451 -7.57 0.66 -8.43
N THR A 452 -7.48 -0.44 -7.68
CA THR A 452 -6.21 -1.06 -7.26
C THR A 452 -6.31 -2.58 -7.38
N ARG A 453 -5.19 -3.28 -7.62
CA ARG A 453 -5.12 -4.74 -7.52
C ARG A 453 -4.31 -5.15 -6.29
N VAL A 454 -4.89 -5.96 -5.41
CA VAL A 454 -4.26 -6.48 -4.18
C VAL A 454 -4.46 -8.00 -4.13
N ALA A 455 -3.38 -8.77 -3.89
CA ALA A 455 -3.38 -10.24 -3.94
C ALA A 455 -4.00 -10.86 -5.23
N GLY A 456 -3.88 -10.14 -6.36
CA GLY A 456 -4.48 -10.49 -7.66
C GLY A 456 -5.92 -10.00 -7.87
N VAL A 457 -6.62 -9.65 -6.80
CA VAL A 457 -8.03 -9.21 -6.80
C VAL A 457 -8.12 -7.72 -7.09
N ARG A 458 -9.03 -7.31 -7.98
CA ARG A 458 -9.32 -5.90 -8.25
C ARG A 458 -10.27 -5.36 -7.18
N LEU A 459 -10.00 -4.15 -6.72
CA LEU A 459 -10.82 -3.39 -5.79
C LEU A 459 -11.09 -2.01 -6.39
N ARG A 460 -12.37 -1.67 -6.60
CA ARG A 460 -12.80 -0.33 -6.96
C ARG A 460 -13.37 0.37 -5.72
N ALA A 461 -12.55 1.22 -5.12
CA ALA A 461 -12.89 2.05 -3.98
C ALA A 461 -11.86 3.19 -3.89
N PRO A 462 -12.22 4.36 -3.31
CA PRO A 462 -11.23 5.42 -3.08
C PRO A 462 -10.20 4.97 -2.04
N MET A 463 -8.94 4.93 -2.45
CA MET A 463 -7.80 4.59 -1.60
C MET A 463 -6.75 5.70 -1.69
N MET A 464 -5.98 5.90 -0.63
CA MET A 464 -4.78 6.73 -0.70
C MET A 464 -3.78 6.16 -1.72
N ALA A 465 -3.19 7.03 -2.54
CA ALA A 465 -2.24 6.63 -3.57
C ALA A 465 -0.86 6.32 -2.96
N ILE A 466 -0.75 5.15 -2.34
CA ILE A 466 0.46 4.64 -1.69
C ILE A 466 1.21 3.70 -2.64
N HIS A 467 2.53 3.85 -2.70
CA HIS A 467 3.41 2.93 -3.41
C HIS A 467 4.35 2.22 -2.43
N THR A 468 4.05 0.95 -2.17
CA THR A 468 4.88 0.05 -1.36
C THR A 468 6.02 -0.53 -2.19
N VAL A 469 7.22 -0.60 -1.61
CA VAL A 469 8.36 -1.36 -2.14
C VAL A 469 8.89 -2.33 -1.07
N ALA A 470 9.33 -3.51 -1.51
CA ALA A 470 9.99 -4.54 -0.68
C ALA A 470 11.45 -4.14 -0.34
N ALA A 471 11.60 -2.98 0.29
CA ALA A 471 12.86 -2.46 0.83
C ALA A 471 12.58 -1.93 2.24
N GLY A 472 13.03 -2.65 3.27
CA GLY A 472 12.89 -2.29 4.68
C GLY A 472 14.18 -2.63 5.44
N GLY A 473 14.22 -2.36 6.75
CA GLY A 473 15.41 -2.67 7.56
C GLY A 473 15.84 -4.14 7.49
N GLY A 474 14.88 -5.06 7.48
CA GLY A 474 15.08 -6.51 7.38
C GLY A 474 15.36 -7.04 5.97
N SER A 475 15.41 -6.21 4.92
CA SER A 475 15.70 -6.67 3.55
C SER A 475 17.07 -7.36 3.46
N LEU A 476 17.09 -8.58 2.95
CA LEU A 476 18.27 -9.46 2.92
C LEU A 476 19.34 -8.93 1.96
N CYS A 477 20.59 -8.90 2.42
CA CYS A 477 21.76 -8.41 1.71
C CYS A 477 22.60 -9.59 1.20
N ARG A 478 22.58 -9.85 -0.12
CA ARG A 478 23.10 -11.07 -0.73
C ARG A 478 24.15 -10.80 -1.81
N PHE A 479 24.97 -11.83 -2.08
CA PHE A 479 25.94 -11.85 -3.18
C PHE A 479 25.79 -13.15 -3.97
N ASP A 480 25.39 -13.04 -5.24
CA ASP A 480 25.14 -14.17 -6.16
C ASP A 480 26.40 -14.66 -6.90
N GLY A 481 27.59 -14.15 -6.52
CA GLY A 481 28.85 -14.39 -7.22
C GLY A 481 29.16 -13.38 -8.34
N ARG A 482 28.21 -12.51 -8.70
CA ARG A 482 28.39 -11.46 -9.72
C ARG A 482 27.99 -10.07 -9.24
N ARG A 483 26.94 -9.95 -8.45
CA ARG A 483 26.41 -8.67 -7.95
C ARG A 483 25.96 -8.76 -6.49
N LEU A 484 26.04 -7.62 -5.82
CA LEU A 484 25.37 -7.39 -4.55
C LEU A 484 23.88 -7.08 -4.81
N SER A 485 22.98 -7.60 -3.98
CA SER A 485 21.54 -7.31 -4.02
C SER A 485 20.99 -7.06 -2.63
N VAL A 486 19.91 -6.28 -2.55
CA VAL A 486 19.16 -6.00 -1.32
C VAL A 486 17.69 -6.26 -1.57
N GLY A 487 17.11 -7.21 -0.85
CA GLY A 487 15.77 -7.72 -1.11
C GLY A 487 15.65 -8.49 -2.44
N PRO A 488 14.42 -8.79 -2.89
CA PRO A 488 13.14 -8.39 -2.28
C PRO A 488 12.79 -9.12 -0.98
N GLU A 489 13.42 -10.25 -0.69
CA GLU A 489 13.14 -11.01 0.54
C GLU A 489 13.60 -10.25 1.81
N SER A 490 12.92 -10.53 2.92
CA SER A 490 13.16 -9.91 4.22
C SER A 490 13.27 -10.97 5.31
N ALA A 491 14.12 -10.72 6.30
CA ALA A 491 14.19 -11.52 7.54
C ALA A 491 12.96 -11.31 8.45
N GLY A 492 12.07 -10.37 8.12
CA GLY A 492 10.85 -10.07 8.87
C GLY A 492 11.15 -9.59 10.30
N ALA A 493 10.25 -9.96 11.22
CA ALA A 493 10.46 -9.78 12.66
C ALA A 493 11.07 -11.02 13.33
N GLU A 494 10.77 -12.19 12.77
CA GLU A 494 11.27 -13.49 13.22
C GLU A 494 11.77 -14.25 11.97
N PRO A 495 13.06 -14.65 11.92
CA PRO A 495 14.08 -14.46 12.95
C PRO A 495 14.60 -13.02 13.08
N GLY A 496 14.32 -12.16 12.08
CA GLY A 496 14.79 -10.78 12.05
C GLY A 496 16.28 -10.62 11.71
N PRO A 497 16.79 -9.37 11.72
CA PRO A 497 18.22 -9.04 11.57
C PRO A 497 19.17 -9.85 12.47
N LEU A 498 20.39 -10.10 12.00
CA LEU A 498 21.45 -10.76 12.78
C LEU A 498 21.73 -10.06 14.12
N CYS A 499 21.68 -8.73 14.13
CA CYS A 499 21.87 -7.91 15.32
C CYS A 499 20.78 -8.08 16.39
N TYR A 500 19.64 -8.73 16.09
CA TYR A 500 18.66 -9.09 17.12
C TYR A 500 19.06 -10.35 17.90
N GLY A 501 20.21 -10.96 17.56
CA GLY A 501 20.84 -12.00 18.36
C GLY A 501 20.21 -13.40 18.27
N ARG A 502 19.06 -13.57 17.60
CA ARG A 502 18.39 -14.87 17.44
C ARG A 502 19.28 -15.90 16.72
N PRO A 503 19.23 -17.20 17.09
CA PRO A 503 20.10 -18.22 16.49
C PRO A 503 19.67 -18.66 15.08
N GLU A 504 18.40 -18.46 14.70
CA GLU A 504 17.88 -18.81 13.37
C GLU A 504 18.18 -17.74 12.31
N ALA A 505 18.62 -16.54 12.72
CA ALA A 505 19.05 -15.48 11.82
C ALA A 505 20.43 -15.83 11.24
N THR A 506 20.49 -16.01 9.91
CA THR A 506 21.69 -16.54 9.21
C THR A 506 22.20 -15.64 8.08
N GLU A 507 21.41 -14.70 7.59
CA GLU A 507 21.75 -13.78 6.50
C GLU A 507 21.70 -12.31 6.96
N PRO A 508 22.61 -11.43 6.50
CA PRO A 508 22.63 -10.03 6.92
C PRO A 508 21.53 -9.20 6.25
N THR A 509 21.05 -8.18 6.95
CA THR A 509 19.99 -7.25 6.52
C THR A 509 20.49 -5.80 6.38
N LEU A 510 19.66 -4.88 5.87
CA LEU A 510 19.97 -3.44 5.88
C LEU A 510 20.15 -2.89 7.31
N THR A 511 19.42 -3.40 8.30
CA THR A 511 19.61 -3.04 9.71
C THR A 511 21.00 -3.48 10.18
N ASP A 512 21.43 -4.68 9.83
CA ASP A 512 22.77 -5.20 10.16
C ASP A 512 23.88 -4.36 9.51
N VAL A 513 23.68 -3.93 8.26
CA VAL A 513 24.55 -2.97 7.56
C VAL A 513 24.61 -1.63 8.31
N ASN A 514 23.47 -1.11 8.79
CA ASN A 514 23.42 0.15 9.54
C ASN A 514 24.05 0.03 10.94
N VAL A 515 23.93 -1.11 11.61
CA VAL A 515 24.66 -1.41 12.86
C VAL A 515 26.17 -1.46 12.60
N ALA A 516 26.62 -2.28 11.64
CA ALA A 516 28.05 -2.45 11.36
C ALA A 516 28.74 -1.17 10.84
N LEU A 517 28.01 -0.26 10.19
CA LEU A 517 28.49 1.06 9.77
C LEU A 517 28.36 2.16 10.86
N GLY A 518 27.91 1.82 12.08
CA GLY A 518 27.73 2.79 13.17
C GLY A 518 26.64 3.84 12.90
N ARG A 519 25.67 3.54 12.04
CA ARG A 519 24.55 4.43 11.67
C ARG A 519 23.36 4.30 12.61
N LEU A 520 23.21 3.17 13.28
CA LEU A 520 22.18 2.91 14.28
C LEU A 520 22.79 3.01 15.69
N PRO A 521 22.34 3.92 16.57
CA PRO A 521 22.84 4.00 17.94
C PRO A 521 22.28 2.83 18.78
N ALA A 522 23.10 1.79 18.97
CA ALA A 522 22.72 0.57 19.69
C ALA A 522 22.32 0.82 21.15
N ASP A 523 22.90 1.85 21.79
CA ASP A 523 22.58 2.31 23.15
C ASP A 523 21.15 2.84 23.32
N ARG A 524 20.45 3.12 22.20
CA ARG A 524 19.09 3.67 22.17
C ARG A 524 18.08 2.72 21.54
N PHE A 525 18.48 1.50 21.23
CA PHE A 525 17.55 0.50 20.72
C PHE A 525 16.70 -0.08 21.88
N PRO A 526 15.43 -0.48 21.66
CA PRO A 526 14.56 -0.96 22.75
C PRO A 526 15.07 -2.22 23.49
N PHE A 527 16.04 -2.92 22.92
CA PHE A 527 16.73 -4.07 23.51
C PHE A 527 18.20 -4.09 23.02
N PRO A 528 19.11 -4.78 23.74
CA PRO A 528 20.52 -4.86 23.35
C PRO A 528 20.70 -5.49 21.95
N LEU A 529 21.58 -4.90 21.13
CA LEU A 529 21.93 -5.42 19.82
C LEU A 529 23.26 -6.18 19.86
N ASP A 530 23.34 -7.26 19.09
CA ASP A 530 24.59 -7.98 18.80
C ASP A 530 25.31 -7.26 17.64
N GLU A 531 26.34 -6.49 17.95
CA GLU A 531 27.15 -5.79 16.93
C GLU A 531 28.18 -6.72 16.25
N ALA A 532 28.49 -7.87 16.86
CA ALA A 532 29.54 -8.78 16.39
C ALA A 532 29.05 -9.69 15.25
N LYS A 533 27.82 -10.22 15.34
CA LYS A 533 27.20 -11.07 14.30
C LYS A 533 27.10 -10.36 12.92
N PRO A 534 26.53 -9.14 12.81
CA PRO A 534 26.55 -8.35 11.57
C PRO A 534 27.95 -8.22 10.97
N ARG A 535 28.92 -7.90 11.84
CA ARG A 535 30.29 -7.62 11.43
C ARG A 535 30.97 -8.86 10.86
N ALA A 536 30.90 -9.99 11.54
CA ALA A 536 31.46 -11.26 11.08
C ALA A 536 30.81 -11.74 9.76
N SER A 537 29.50 -11.55 9.60
CA SER A 537 28.78 -11.89 8.37
C SER A 537 29.22 -11.04 7.17
N LEU A 538 29.41 -9.72 7.38
CA LEU A 538 29.92 -8.81 6.35
C LEU A 538 31.40 -9.08 6.02
N GLU A 539 32.22 -9.50 6.97
CA GLU A 539 33.60 -9.94 6.73
C GLU A 539 33.67 -11.25 5.92
N ALA A 540 32.76 -12.20 6.16
CA ALA A 540 32.64 -13.41 5.35
C ALA A 540 32.16 -13.11 3.91
N LEU A 541 31.26 -12.13 3.72
CA LEU A 541 30.88 -11.65 2.39
C LEU A 541 32.02 -10.91 1.69
N ALA A 542 32.77 -10.06 2.40
CA ALA A 542 33.97 -9.39 1.88
C ALA A 542 35.00 -10.38 1.34
N ALA A 543 35.27 -11.46 2.07
CA ALA A 543 36.17 -12.52 1.60
C ALA A 543 35.71 -13.17 0.28
N ARG A 544 34.39 -13.26 0.03
CA ARG A 544 33.81 -13.78 -1.22
C ARG A 544 33.81 -12.77 -2.36
N VAL A 545 33.71 -11.47 -2.07
CA VAL A 545 33.67 -10.39 -3.07
C VAL A 545 35.07 -9.91 -3.46
N GLY A 546 36.05 -10.01 -2.55
CA GLY A 546 37.42 -9.56 -2.77
C GLY A 546 37.67 -8.08 -2.44
N ILE A 547 36.80 -7.43 -1.65
CA ILE A 547 36.91 -6.03 -1.21
C ILE A 547 36.65 -5.94 0.31
N PRO A 548 37.04 -4.85 1.00
CA PRO A 548 36.79 -4.66 2.43
C PRO A 548 35.31 -4.74 2.85
N TRP A 549 35.05 -5.20 4.08
CA TRP A 549 33.70 -5.38 4.65
C TRP A 549 32.88 -4.08 4.73
N ASP A 550 33.55 -2.95 4.96
CA ASP A 550 32.94 -1.62 4.99
C ASP A 550 32.60 -1.13 3.58
N GLU A 551 33.39 -1.48 2.57
CA GLU A 551 33.03 -1.25 1.17
C GLU A 551 31.84 -2.11 0.72
N VAL A 552 31.77 -3.39 1.14
CA VAL A 552 30.60 -4.26 0.92
C VAL A 552 29.36 -3.67 1.61
N ALA A 553 29.47 -3.29 2.89
CA ALA A 553 28.38 -2.70 3.65
C ALA A 553 27.90 -1.37 3.05
N ALA A 554 28.83 -0.48 2.66
CA ALA A 554 28.50 0.75 1.93
C ALA A 554 27.93 0.48 0.53
N GLY A 555 28.28 -0.65 -0.10
CA GLY A 555 27.63 -1.17 -1.31
C GLY A 555 26.16 -1.49 -1.08
N PHE A 556 25.84 -2.34 -0.10
CA PHE A 556 24.46 -2.68 0.27
C PHE A 556 23.65 -1.45 0.66
N PHE A 557 24.20 -0.55 1.49
CA PHE A 557 23.53 0.71 1.86
C PHE A 557 23.17 1.55 0.62
N ARG A 558 24.08 1.68 -0.36
CA ARG A 558 23.80 2.40 -1.61
C ARG A 558 22.71 1.73 -2.45
N ILE A 559 22.70 0.40 -2.53
CA ILE A 559 21.66 -0.35 -3.27
C ILE A 559 20.29 -0.17 -2.60
N GLY A 560 20.21 -0.27 -1.27
CA GLY A 560 18.98 0.02 -0.53
C GLY A 560 18.46 1.43 -0.79
N VAL A 561 19.35 2.43 -0.72
CA VAL A 561 19.02 3.84 -1.03
C VAL A 561 18.54 4.03 -2.47
N GLU A 562 19.09 3.30 -3.45
CA GLU A 562 18.62 3.36 -4.83
C GLU A 562 17.22 2.76 -4.99
N ASN A 563 16.98 1.58 -4.39
CA ASN A 563 15.66 0.93 -4.42
C ASN A 563 14.57 1.83 -3.82
N MET A 564 14.88 2.51 -2.71
CA MET A 564 13.99 3.49 -2.07
C MET A 564 13.83 4.76 -2.92
N ALA A 565 14.89 5.27 -3.55
CA ALA A 565 14.80 6.41 -4.46
C ALA A 565 13.97 6.11 -5.72
N GLU A 566 14.04 4.91 -6.27
CA GLU A 566 13.19 4.45 -7.37
C GLU A 566 11.70 4.40 -6.97
N ALA A 567 11.37 3.94 -5.77
CA ALA A 567 10.00 4.00 -5.26
C ALA A 567 9.47 5.45 -5.19
N VAL A 568 10.31 6.40 -4.76
CA VAL A 568 9.96 7.83 -4.79
C VAL A 568 9.81 8.37 -6.21
N ARG A 569 10.67 7.97 -7.16
CA ARG A 569 10.53 8.34 -8.58
C ARG A 569 9.23 7.82 -9.20
N ARG A 570 8.72 6.66 -8.75
CA ARG A 570 7.43 6.12 -9.22
C ARG A 570 6.20 6.92 -8.78
N VAL A 571 6.22 7.56 -7.60
CA VAL A 571 5.13 8.47 -7.18
C VAL A 571 5.32 9.92 -7.62
N THR A 572 6.51 10.30 -8.08
CA THR A 572 6.84 11.67 -8.53
C THR A 572 7.11 11.74 -10.04
N VAL A 573 8.35 11.45 -10.46
CA VAL A 573 8.84 11.64 -11.83
C VAL A 573 8.02 10.86 -12.85
N ALA A 574 7.65 9.60 -12.56
CA ALA A 574 6.81 8.78 -13.43
C ALA A 574 5.37 9.30 -13.59
N ARG A 575 4.93 10.21 -12.71
CA ARG A 575 3.64 10.92 -12.76
C ARG A 575 3.78 12.38 -13.24
N GLY A 576 4.98 12.80 -13.65
CA GLY A 576 5.24 14.16 -14.15
C GLY A 576 5.60 15.20 -13.08
N HIS A 577 5.91 14.79 -11.84
CA HIS A 577 6.30 15.70 -10.75
C HIS A 577 7.81 15.68 -10.50
N ASP A 578 8.42 16.85 -10.30
CA ASP A 578 9.83 16.95 -9.90
C ASP A 578 10.00 16.70 -8.39
N ALA A 579 10.72 15.64 -8.03
CA ALA A 579 10.99 15.32 -6.63
C ALA A 579 11.73 16.45 -5.88
N ARG A 580 12.52 17.27 -6.58
CA ARG A 580 13.34 18.36 -5.99
C ARG A 580 12.50 19.49 -5.40
N ASP A 581 11.25 19.63 -5.86
CA ASP A 581 10.29 20.65 -5.39
C ASP A 581 9.58 20.24 -4.10
N HIS A 582 9.81 19.02 -3.59
CA HIS A 582 9.13 18.47 -2.41
C HIS A 582 10.06 18.43 -1.20
N ALA A 583 9.49 18.55 0.01
CA ALA A 583 10.15 18.08 1.24
C ALA A 583 9.96 16.57 1.42
N LEU A 584 10.94 15.88 2.01
CA LEU A 584 10.79 14.47 2.43
C LEU A 584 10.31 14.42 3.88
N VAL A 585 9.07 13.97 4.11
CA VAL A 585 8.53 13.74 5.46
C VAL A 585 8.79 12.27 5.83
N VAL A 586 9.53 12.07 6.91
CA VAL A 586 10.10 10.77 7.29
C VAL A 586 9.31 10.15 8.43
N PHE A 587 8.91 8.90 8.24
CA PHE A 587 8.27 8.08 9.26
C PHE A 587 8.68 6.60 9.14
N GLY A 588 8.15 5.77 10.04
CA GLY A 588 8.59 4.39 10.22
C GLY A 588 9.88 4.28 11.03
N GLY A 589 10.03 3.15 11.73
CA GLY A 589 11.17 2.91 12.64
C GLY A 589 12.55 2.88 11.98
N ALA A 590 12.62 2.66 10.65
CA ALA A 590 13.86 2.66 9.88
C ALA A 590 14.03 3.89 8.96
N GLY A 591 13.01 4.76 8.82
CA GLY A 591 13.04 5.89 7.89
C GLY A 591 14.20 6.85 8.11
N GLY A 592 14.44 7.21 9.38
CA GLY A 592 15.55 8.10 9.77
C GLY A 592 16.94 7.58 9.40
N GLN A 593 17.11 6.25 9.23
CA GLN A 593 18.40 5.64 8.90
C GLN A 593 18.83 5.94 7.44
N HIS A 594 17.87 6.12 6.53
CA HIS A 594 18.12 6.28 5.10
C HIS A 594 17.67 7.64 4.52
N ALA A 595 16.77 8.37 5.20
CA ALA A 595 16.17 9.60 4.70
C ALA A 595 17.16 10.62 4.08
N CYS A 596 18.25 10.96 4.78
CA CYS A 596 19.24 11.91 4.27
C CYS A 596 20.03 11.39 3.06
N ALA A 597 20.12 10.08 2.84
CA ALA A 597 20.74 9.50 1.66
C ALA A 597 19.75 9.47 0.48
N VAL A 598 18.51 9.06 0.72
CA VAL A 598 17.39 9.10 -0.25
C VAL A 598 17.15 10.53 -0.74
N ALA A 599 17.04 11.51 0.16
CA ALA A 599 16.86 12.92 -0.17
C ALA A 599 17.98 13.44 -1.09
N ARG A 600 19.26 13.19 -0.72
CA ARG A 600 20.41 13.56 -1.56
C ARG A 600 20.39 12.87 -2.92
N ARG A 601 19.98 11.61 -3.00
CA ARG A 601 19.90 10.86 -4.27
C ARG A 601 18.80 11.37 -5.21
N LEU A 602 17.78 12.02 -4.66
CA LEU A 602 16.67 12.64 -5.39
C LEU A 602 16.85 14.15 -5.62
N GLY A 603 17.84 14.78 -4.98
CA GLY A 603 18.03 16.24 -5.00
C GLY A 603 17.06 17.02 -4.11
N ILE A 604 16.35 16.34 -3.22
CA ILE A 604 15.48 16.95 -2.20
C ILE A 604 16.34 17.72 -1.20
N ARG A 605 15.94 18.97 -0.92
CA ARG A 605 16.69 19.88 -0.03
C ARG A 605 16.19 19.93 1.41
N THR A 606 14.94 19.53 1.65
CA THR A 606 14.28 19.61 2.96
C THR A 606 13.88 18.22 3.42
N VAL A 607 14.27 17.85 4.65
CA VAL A 607 13.83 16.64 5.33
C VAL A 607 13.13 17.04 6.61
N LEU A 608 11.90 16.56 6.80
CA LEU A 608 11.10 16.76 8.01
C LEU A 608 10.99 15.43 8.75
N SER A 609 11.42 15.41 10.01
CA SER A 609 11.33 14.24 10.88
C SER A 609 10.50 14.61 12.11
N HIS A 610 9.31 14.03 12.23
CA HIS A 610 8.44 14.29 13.37
C HIS A 610 8.92 13.52 14.61
N PRO A 611 8.77 14.03 15.86
CA PRO A 611 9.12 13.27 17.06
C PRO A 611 8.38 11.93 17.19
N LEU A 612 7.17 11.85 16.64
CA LEU A 612 6.35 10.63 16.58
C LEU A 612 6.57 9.80 15.30
N ALA A 613 7.67 9.98 14.56
CA ALA A 613 7.95 9.29 13.30
C ALA A 613 7.78 7.75 13.36
N GLY A 614 8.15 7.12 14.49
CA GLY A 614 8.04 5.67 14.69
C GLY A 614 6.63 5.14 14.99
N VAL A 615 5.63 6.03 15.13
CA VAL A 615 4.20 5.74 15.39
C VAL A 615 3.28 6.66 14.56
N LEU A 616 3.77 7.20 13.44
CA LEU A 616 3.13 8.34 12.78
C LEU A 616 1.79 7.99 12.12
N SER A 617 1.59 6.74 11.70
CA SER A 617 0.31 6.27 11.16
C SER A 617 -0.80 6.34 12.20
N ALA A 618 -0.52 5.93 13.45
CA ALA A 618 -1.43 6.10 14.58
C ALA A 618 -1.72 7.59 14.85
N PHE A 619 -0.71 8.46 14.81
CA PHE A 619 -0.92 9.91 14.93
C PHE A 619 -1.85 10.46 13.82
N GLY A 620 -1.66 9.99 12.60
CA GLY A 620 -2.50 10.34 11.45
C GLY A 620 -3.96 9.94 11.61
N MET A 621 -4.23 8.77 12.19
CA MET A 621 -5.60 8.36 12.58
C MET A 621 -6.19 9.28 13.65
N GLY A 622 -5.35 9.79 14.54
CA GLY A 622 -5.74 10.77 15.54
C GLY A 622 -6.24 12.08 14.94
N VAL A 623 -5.51 12.64 13.98
CA VAL A 623 -5.82 13.94 13.34
C VAL A 623 -6.71 13.83 12.09
N ALA A 624 -7.16 12.62 11.73
CA ALA A 624 -8.04 12.39 10.59
C ALA A 624 -9.46 12.93 10.81
N ASP A 625 -10.09 13.36 9.73
CA ASP A 625 -11.50 13.72 9.69
C ASP A 625 -12.38 12.48 9.50
N GLU A 626 -13.61 12.52 10.02
CA GLU A 626 -14.66 11.60 9.60
C GLU A 626 -15.08 11.92 8.17
N GLY A 627 -15.43 10.89 7.39
CA GLY A 627 -15.78 11.08 5.99
C GLY A 627 -16.46 9.88 5.37
N TRP A 628 -17.38 10.20 4.47
CA TRP A 628 -18.12 9.25 3.66
C TRP A 628 -17.80 9.49 2.18
N HIS A 629 -17.91 8.44 1.36
CA HIS A 629 -17.80 8.53 -0.09
C HIS A 629 -18.98 7.84 -0.75
N GLY A 630 -19.74 8.62 -1.49
CA GLY A 630 -20.79 8.16 -2.39
C GLY A 630 -20.47 8.55 -3.82
N GLU A 631 -20.88 7.70 -4.75
CA GLU A 631 -20.70 7.89 -6.18
C GLU A 631 -21.94 7.38 -6.91
N VAL A 632 -22.21 7.95 -8.09
CA VAL A 632 -23.31 7.51 -8.96
C VAL A 632 -22.92 7.74 -10.42
N ASP A 633 -23.17 6.75 -11.26
CA ASP A 633 -23.01 6.88 -12.71
C ASP A 633 -23.89 8.04 -13.23
N ALA A 634 -23.32 8.93 -14.03
CA ALA A 634 -24.06 9.98 -14.73
C ALA A 634 -25.06 9.41 -15.76
N ARG A 635 -24.95 8.12 -16.11
CA ARG A 635 -25.80 7.31 -17.00
C ARG A 635 -25.65 7.62 -18.49
N GLY A 636 -24.45 7.99 -18.92
CA GLY A 636 -24.14 8.21 -20.35
C GLY A 636 -24.68 9.52 -20.93
N VAL A 637 -24.85 10.54 -20.09
CA VAL A 637 -25.31 11.88 -20.52
C VAL A 637 -24.23 12.59 -21.33
N THR A 638 -24.61 13.20 -22.45
CA THR A 638 -23.72 14.03 -23.27
C THR A 638 -23.22 15.25 -22.48
N VAL A 639 -21.93 15.57 -22.60
CA VAL A 639 -21.33 16.73 -21.91
C VAL A 639 -21.54 17.99 -22.74
N GLU A 640 -22.53 18.79 -22.35
CA GLU A 640 -22.96 20.02 -23.02
C GLU A 640 -23.13 21.17 -22.00
N PRO A 641 -23.20 22.43 -22.44
CA PRO A 641 -23.52 23.56 -21.55
C PRO A 641 -24.88 23.35 -20.86
N GLY A 642 -24.85 23.12 -19.55
CA GLY A 642 -26.04 22.84 -18.74
C GLY A 642 -26.11 21.42 -18.17
N THR A 643 -25.31 20.46 -18.67
CA THR A 643 -25.30 19.07 -18.17
C THR A 643 -25.12 18.98 -16.65
N LEU A 644 -24.26 19.83 -16.05
CA LEU A 644 -24.03 19.87 -14.61
C LEU A 644 -25.30 20.21 -13.81
N ALA A 645 -26.11 21.16 -14.29
CA ALA A 645 -27.36 21.54 -13.61
C ALA A 645 -28.38 20.39 -13.61
N GLY A 646 -28.36 19.53 -14.64
CA GLY A 646 -29.16 18.30 -14.70
C GLY A 646 -28.69 17.17 -13.77
N LEU A 647 -27.51 17.32 -13.14
CA LEU A 647 -26.95 16.35 -12.18
C LEU A 647 -27.09 16.81 -10.71
N GLU A 648 -27.44 18.07 -10.46
CA GLU A 648 -27.52 18.66 -9.11
C GLU A 648 -28.41 17.84 -8.15
N ALA A 649 -29.56 17.35 -8.63
CA ALA A 649 -30.44 16.49 -7.84
C ALA A 649 -29.76 15.20 -7.35
N ARG A 650 -28.89 14.59 -8.18
CA ARG A 650 -28.14 13.37 -7.80
C ARG A 650 -27.01 13.69 -6.82
N PHE A 651 -26.39 14.85 -6.94
CA PHE A 651 -25.42 15.31 -5.93
C PHE A 651 -26.12 15.60 -4.60
N ALA A 652 -27.31 16.20 -4.60
CA ALA A 652 -28.11 16.41 -3.41
C ALA A 652 -28.58 15.08 -2.76
N GLU A 653 -28.94 14.06 -3.55
CA GLU A 653 -29.23 12.71 -3.07
C GLU A 653 -28.00 12.07 -2.38
N LEU A 654 -26.82 12.16 -2.99
CA LEU A 654 -25.58 11.66 -2.38
C LEU A 654 -25.20 12.46 -1.12
N GLU A 655 -25.34 13.79 -1.14
CA GLU A 655 -25.08 14.62 0.04
C GLU A 655 -26.04 14.31 1.19
N ALA A 656 -27.31 14.04 0.90
CA ALA A 656 -28.31 13.62 1.89
C ALA A 656 -28.07 12.21 2.44
N GLN A 657 -27.37 11.33 1.70
CA GLN A 657 -26.97 10.00 2.18
C GLN A 657 -25.67 10.04 3.02
N GLY A 658 -24.81 11.03 2.79
CA GLY A 658 -23.54 11.20 3.50
C GLY A 658 -23.60 12.08 4.76
N ARG A 659 -24.75 12.69 5.04
CA ARG A 659 -25.02 13.54 6.21
C ARG A 659 -25.82 12.78 7.27
#